data_AF-A0A496WEM0-F1
#
_entry.id   AF-A0A496WEM0-F1
#
_cell.length_a   1.000
_cell.length_b   1.000
_cell.length_c   1.000
_cell.angle_alpha   90.00
_cell.angle_beta   90.00
_cell.angle_gamma   90.00
#
_symmetry.space_group_name_H-M   'P 1'
#
loop_
_entity.id
_entity.type
_entity.pdbx_description
1 polymer ?
#
loop_
_entity_poly.entity_id
_entity_poly.type
_entity_poly.pdbx_seq_one_letter_code
_entity_poly.pdbx_strand_id
1 'polypeptide(L)'
;MPGRMDMLRYLILVLSMLSADLKATDAPANAHRYEEPVRFTDLEIWQCDRGYALSHDSRCVLPMPSESRKLSADGRLVGPRCNIGYRNMVCVKVIVPENAHLDIGGTEWFCKRGFRRRDNRCEEITVADIPANAKINVDLAGGWKCNSGYFRNLQGGCDKMIISENGKLAYHGNGWACNKGFKPRENGCTIDIDHSLDCNIHRKIATIAETTEVINCIAKNSTQPGFEPASALKLLAQQPDKIPLDFTALKNALPSYLSRPAKTYYIKIISQRREEEGIPVLLKFLPEDLKDVKYSLRILEAVLDIEVPEAWEQARKLTRTLYDKGEITEKRYKYTIYTLDKHIKNPEVRYKDKRRQLAEKSLSKESNELDVEARNLSDLKDSNPEQYVVRYGQYLAKLTELAQKYSHVPASNGLRSSIQRKYYRLADFTRIRLEKPDQAISLYQLSTIGEGDIFTHIIIADIYYFDLNNPKKALEHYQRSLISAEKVKPKRNDVEASFSKFNTSWVNHEISFIETGNTFKGILTREDIGAFTTFIYLSGGNTNFEPALLGGSNMQDSETISRMLNLPPSHFSLFKALNYLSLLDQEKTILQFLNKHDPAGFLSASLFSLALFTEAKFSASESEDNQSENQNKRHMQYPAFRQAAKTFLASRNVSLKQPDKNKDSPENTWNLLMRSLKSNDLETALSCLTPGLRNRWKPLWFQMTEEDLGLMVDSVKGFSLTAKIGEIREAAVIITSEGENFGNFVYFVNVGGEWLIKEM
;
A
#
# COMPACT_ATOMS: atom_id res chain seq x y z
N MET A 1 29.31 -23.53 -8.32
CA MET A 1 28.60 -23.88 -9.58
C MET A 1 27.39 -22.97 -9.72
N PRO A 2 27.29 -22.12 -10.76
CA PRO A 2 26.12 -21.26 -10.96
C PRO A 2 25.11 -22.01 -11.85
N GLY A 3 23.89 -22.29 -11.38
CA GLY A 3 22.88 -22.85 -12.29
C GLY A 3 21.68 -23.64 -11.75
N ARG A 4 21.48 -23.77 -10.43
CA ARG A 4 20.22 -24.32 -9.89
C ARG A 4 19.27 -23.19 -9.53
N MET A 5 18.20 -23.04 -10.31
CA MET A 5 17.09 -22.17 -9.95
C MET A 5 16.20 -22.92 -8.97
N ASP A 6 16.03 -22.37 -7.78
CA ASP A 6 15.22 -22.99 -6.73
C ASP A 6 13.76 -23.17 -7.19
N MET A 7 13.06 -24.20 -6.70
CA MET A 7 11.64 -24.39 -7.00
C MET A 7 10.83 -23.18 -6.56
N LEU A 8 11.28 -22.45 -5.54
CA LEU A 8 10.75 -21.15 -5.14
C LEU A 8 10.95 -20.09 -6.24
N ARG A 9 12.09 -20.02 -6.94
CA ARG A 9 12.28 -19.11 -8.08
C ARG A 9 11.50 -19.55 -9.31
N TYR A 10 11.29 -20.85 -9.50
CA TYR A 10 10.43 -21.39 -10.57
C TYR A 10 8.95 -21.18 -10.27
N LEU A 11 8.50 -21.39 -9.03
CA LEU A 11 7.16 -21.05 -8.53
C LEU A 11 6.99 -19.54 -8.44
N ILE A 12 8.01 -18.74 -8.16
CA ILE A 12 8.00 -17.26 -8.20
C ILE A 12 8.04 -16.76 -9.66
N LEU A 13 8.65 -17.49 -10.60
CA LEU A 13 8.59 -17.20 -12.04
C LEU A 13 7.23 -17.59 -12.62
N VAL A 14 6.70 -18.76 -12.24
CA VAL A 14 5.35 -19.23 -12.52
C VAL A 14 4.32 -18.31 -11.87
N LEU A 15 4.56 -17.86 -10.64
CA LEU A 15 3.83 -16.78 -10.01
C LEU A 15 4.01 -15.57 -10.89
N SER A 16 5.18 -15.02 -11.21
CA SER A 16 5.30 -13.83 -12.08
C SER A 16 4.60 -13.94 -13.44
N MET A 17 4.44 -15.16 -14.00
CA MET A 17 3.68 -15.44 -15.23
C MET A 17 2.17 -15.67 -14.99
N LEU A 18 1.74 -16.12 -13.82
CA LEU A 18 0.33 -16.26 -13.36
C LEU A 18 -0.12 -15.11 -12.43
N SER A 19 0.81 -14.22 -12.07
CA SER A 19 0.80 -13.17 -11.05
C SER A 19 1.29 -11.84 -11.61
N ALA A 20 1.39 -11.73 -12.94
CA ALA A 20 0.93 -10.51 -13.59
C ALA A 20 -0.48 -10.11 -13.08
N ASP A 21 -1.25 -11.09 -12.57
CA ASP A 21 -2.56 -10.94 -11.93
C ASP A 21 -2.60 -11.01 -10.39
N LEU A 22 -1.46 -11.00 -9.68
CA LEU A 22 -1.41 -11.12 -8.22
C LEU A 22 -0.31 -10.26 -7.58
N LYS A 23 -0.18 -9.00 -8.04
CA LYS A 23 0.30 -7.94 -7.15
C LYS A 23 -0.91 -7.39 -6.38
N ALA A 24 -1.23 -8.06 -5.27
CA ALA A 24 -1.72 -7.29 -4.13
C ALA A 24 -0.58 -6.30 -3.80
N THR A 25 -0.89 -5.02 -3.92
CA THR A 25 -0.07 -3.86 -3.56
C THR A 25 0.95 -4.22 -2.48
N ASP A 26 2.25 -4.22 -2.80
CA ASP A 26 3.14 -3.27 -2.12
C ASP A 26 4.32 -2.73 -2.98
N ALA A 27 4.45 -3.04 -4.28
CA ALA A 27 5.55 -2.52 -5.13
C ALA A 27 5.14 -2.14 -6.58
N PRO A 28 5.41 -0.90 -7.07
CA PRO A 28 5.19 -0.51 -8.46
C PRO A 28 5.94 -1.43 -9.46
N ALA A 29 5.44 -1.56 -10.70
CA ALA A 29 6.18 -2.20 -11.79
C ALA A 29 7.39 -1.34 -12.21
N ASN A 30 8.49 -1.97 -12.64
CA ASN A 30 9.78 -1.33 -12.99
C ASN A 30 10.39 -0.51 -11.84
N ALA A 31 10.37 -1.06 -10.62
CA ALA A 31 10.95 -0.46 -9.43
C ALA A 31 11.58 -1.52 -8.50
N HIS A 32 12.63 -1.16 -7.78
CA HIS A 32 13.28 -1.95 -6.74
C HIS A 32 13.25 -1.25 -5.38
N ARG A 33 13.40 -2.03 -4.30
CA ARG A 33 13.41 -1.55 -2.91
C ARG A 33 14.76 -0.91 -2.59
N TYR A 34 14.74 0.28 -2.00
CA TYR A 34 15.95 0.97 -1.52
C TYR A 34 16.23 0.57 -0.07
N GLU A 35 17.38 -0.05 0.22
CA GLU A 35 17.78 -0.43 1.59
C GLU A 35 18.81 0.57 2.13
N GLU A 36 18.46 1.30 3.20
CA GLU A 36 19.41 2.03 4.04
C GLU A 36 19.50 1.40 5.45
N PRO A 37 20.66 1.50 6.14
CA PRO A 37 20.82 0.88 7.44
C PRO A 37 20.23 1.73 8.59
N VAL A 38 19.06 1.30 9.07
CA VAL A 38 18.47 1.40 10.44
C VAL A 38 18.14 2.78 11.05
N ARG A 39 16.82 3.05 11.25
CA ARG A 39 16.10 3.08 12.56
C ARG A 39 14.70 3.73 12.40
N PHE A 40 13.67 2.92 12.66
CA PHE A 40 12.28 3.32 12.99
C PHE A 40 11.57 4.29 12.04
N THR A 41 11.02 3.77 10.94
CA THR A 41 9.64 4.03 10.45
C THR A 41 9.32 3.01 9.35
N ASP A 42 8.24 2.23 9.51
CA ASP A 42 7.72 1.30 8.51
C ASP A 42 7.00 2.06 7.37
N LEU A 43 7.75 2.82 6.57
CA LEU A 43 7.31 3.35 5.28
C LEU A 43 8.29 2.87 4.22
N GLU A 44 7.86 1.93 3.38
CA GLU A 44 8.65 1.38 2.29
C GLU A 44 8.84 2.45 1.18
N ILE A 45 10.09 2.72 0.78
CA ILE A 45 10.43 3.66 -0.30
C ILE A 45 10.98 2.87 -1.50
N TRP A 46 10.38 3.09 -2.67
CA TRP A 46 10.69 2.40 -3.94
C TRP A 46 11.42 3.33 -4.92
N GLN A 47 12.40 2.81 -5.68
CA GLN A 47 13.09 3.52 -6.77
C GLN A 47 12.83 2.84 -8.12
N CYS A 48 12.63 3.63 -9.20
CA CYS A 48 12.44 3.07 -10.54
C CYS A 48 13.70 2.37 -11.06
N ASP A 49 13.51 1.26 -11.79
CA ASP A 49 14.56 0.50 -12.43
C ASP A 49 15.21 1.27 -13.59
N ARG A 50 16.44 0.88 -13.90
CA ARG A 50 17.31 1.58 -14.87
C ARG A 50 16.64 1.65 -16.25
N GLY A 51 16.45 2.87 -16.74
CA GLY A 51 15.76 3.13 -18.01
C GLY A 51 14.33 3.63 -17.86
N TYR A 52 13.76 3.65 -16.64
CA TYR A 52 12.39 4.06 -16.35
C TYR A 52 12.29 5.30 -15.45
N ALA A 53 11.22 6.09 -15.61
CA ALA A 53 10.94 7.28 -14.80
C ALA A 53 9.53 7.25 -14.16
N LEU A 54 9.39 7.94 -13.00
CA LEU A 54 8.17 8.00 -12.18
C LEU A 54 7.10 8.92 -12.79
N SER A 55 5.87 8.45 -12.91
CA SER A 55 4.69 9.24 -13.32
C SER A 55 3.96 9.89 -12.13
N HIS A 56 3.02 10.80 -12.42
CA HIS A 56 2.25 11.53 -11.41
C HIS A 56 1.38 10.65 -10.49
N ASP A 57 1.04 9.44 -10.94
CA ASP A 57 0.29 8.41 -10.21
C ASP A 57 1.22 7.33 -9.61
N SER A 58 2.51 7.65 -9.42
CA SER A 58 3.49 6.82 -8.72
C SER A 58 3.79 5.47 -9.38
N ARG A 59 3.73 5.40 -10.71
CA ARG A 59 4.14 4.22 -11.52
C ARG A 59 5.44 4.53 -12.28
N CYS A 60 6.27 3.53 -12.58
CA CYS A 60 7.49 3.72 -13.39
C CYS A 60 7.23 3.27 -14.84
N VAL A 61 7.04 4.22 -15.78
CA VAL A 61 6.36 3.94 -17.08
C VAL A 61 7.07 4.38 -18.38
N LEU A 62 8.19 5.12 -18.37
CA LEU A 62 8.80 5.66 -19.62
C LEU A 62 10.23 5.16 -19.91
N PRO A 63 10.56 4.59 -21.10
CA PRO A 63 11.93 4.25 -21.50
C PRO A 63 12.77 5.50 -21.89
N MET A 64 14.02 5.61 -21.40
CA MET A 64 14.93 6.74 -21.69
C MET A 64 15.76 6.57 -23.00
N PRO A 65 16.04 7.65 -23.78
CA PRO A 65 16.87 7.61 -24.99
C PRO A 65 18.38 7.43 -24.72
N SER A 66 19.11 6.92 -25.72
CA SER A 66 20.56 6.60 -25.67
C SER A 66 21.50 7.79 -25.44
N GLU A 67 21.08 9.02 -25.77
CA GLU A 67 21.91 10.25 -25.70
C GLU A 67 21.87 10.97 -24.34
N SER A 68 21.47 10.27 -23.27
CA SER A 68 21.32 10.79 -21.90
C SER A 68 22.51 10.43 -20.98
N ARG A 69 22.87 11.31 -20.03
CA ARG A 69 23.91 11.04 -18.99
C ARG A 69 23.29 10.69 -17.62
N LYS A 70 23.94 9.78 -16.88
CA LYS A 70 23.55 9.33 -15.50
C LYS A 70 23.51 10.48 -14.47
N LEU A 71 22.58 10.38 -13.49
CA LEU A 71 22.51 11.20 -12.26
C LEU A 71 22.62 10.34 -10.98
N SER A 72 22.95 10.97 -9.85
CA SER A 72 23.40 10.41 -8.56
C SER A 72 22.33 9.73 -7.70
N ALA A 73 22.79 8.99 -6.67
CA ALA A 73 22.07 8.01 -5.86
C ALA A 73 21.12 8.57 -4.77
N ASP A 74 20.88 9.87 -4.69
CA ASP A 74 20.25 10.55 -3.54
C ASP A 74 18.79 11.02 -3.75
N GLY A 75 18.11 10.55 -4.80
CA GLY A 75 16.65 10.50 -4.82
C GLY A 75 15.89 11.84 -4.84
N ARG A 76 16.50 12.96 -5.23
CA ARG A 76 15.77 14.22 -5.52
C ARG A 76 15.58 14.43 -7.02
N LEU A 77 14.36 14.85 -7.39
CA LEU A 77 13.92 15.13 -8.76
C LEU A 77 14.84 16.14 -9.47
N VAL A 78 15.64 15.66 -10.42
CA VAL A 78 16.22 16.46 -11.50
C VAL A 78 15.98 15.68 -12.80
N GLY A 79 15.28 16.29 -13.76
CA GLY A 79 14.94 15.66 -15.05
C GLY A 79 16.17 15.24 -15.87
N PRO A 80 15.99 14.53 -17.00
CA PRO A 80 17.10 14.00 -17.80
C PRO A 80 18.02 15.12 -18.31
N ARG A 81 19.35 14.93 -18.22
CA ARG A 81 20.35 15.80 -18.89
C ARG A 81 20.92 15.11 -20.14
N CYS A 82 20.92 15.86 -21.25
CA CYS A 82 21.46 15.43 -22.55
C CYS A 82 22.96 15.71 -22.67
N ASN A 83 23.62 15.09 -23.65
CA ASN A 83 25.00 15.43 -24.03
C ASN A 83 25.14 16.90 -24.50
N ILE A 84 26.33 17.50 -24.34
CA ILE A 84 26.66 18.86 -24.78
C ILE A 84 26.35 18.99 -26.28
N GLY A 85 25.53 19.99 -26.64
CA GLY A 85 25.02 20.19 -28.00
C GLY A 85 23.61 19.63 -28.23
N TYR A 86 22.92 19.10 -27.21
CA TYR A 86 21.57 18.53 -27.30
C TYR A 86 20.65 19.03 -26.16
N ARG A 87 19.33 19.15 -26.40
CA ARG A 87 18.33 19.70 -25.44
C ARG A 87 17.00 18.93 -25.40
N ASN A 88 16.21 19.14 -24.33
CA ASN A 88 14.87 18.59 -24.04
C ASN A 88 14.79 17.09 -23.65
N MET A 89 13.61 16.61 -23.23
CA MET A 89 13.39 15.26 -22.68
C MET A 89 13.68 14.09 -23.64
N VAL A 90 13.85 14.37 -24.93
CA VAL A 90 14.23 13.39 -25.97
C VAL A 90 15.59 13.68 -26.62
N CYS A 91 16.36 14.62 -26.08
CA CYS A 91 17.72 14.99 -26.51
C CYS A 91 17.89 15.29 -28.00
N VAL A 92 17.38 16.45 -28.44
CA VAL A 92 17.47 16.97 -29.82
C VAL A 92 18.67 17.91 -29.99
N LYS A 93 19.41 17.82 -31.11
CA LYS A 93 20.63 18.63 -31.39
C LYS A 93 20.34 20.14 -31.43
N VAL A 94 21.22 20.95 -30.84
CA VAL A 94 21.17 22.42 -30.78
C VAL A 94 21.88 23.00 -32.01
N ILE A 95 21.18 23.85 -32.77
CA ILE A 95 21.73 24.57 -33.94
C ILE A 95 22.21 25.95 -33.48
N VAL A 96 23.46 26.30 -33.79
CA VAL A 96 24.12 27.56 -33.36
C VAL A 96 24.27 28.50 -34.56
N PRO A 97 23.66 29.71 -34.53
CA PRO A 97 23.68 30.63 -35.65
C PRO A 97 24.96 31.50 -35.73
N GLU A 98 25.11 32.23 -36.84
CA GLU A 98 26.23 33.16 -37.03
C GLU A 98 26.19 34.30 -35.98
N ASN A 99 27.37 34.74 -35.53
CA ASN A 99 27.55 35.66 -34.40
C ASN A 99 27.02 35.16 -33.05
N ALA A 100 26.87 33.84 -32.88
CA ALA A 100 26.60 33.18 -31.60
C ALA A 100 27.71 32.20 -31.17
N HIS A 101 27.66 31.75 -29.92
CA HIS A 101 28.49 30.67 -29.37
C HIS A 101 27.66 29.84 -28.37
N LEU A 102 28.03 28.56 -28.19
CA LEU A 102 27.39 27.71 -27.17
C LEU A 102 27.75 28.15 -25.77
N ASP A 103 26.82 27.95 -24.84
CA ASP A 103 27.05 28.14 -23.42
C ASP A 103 27.95 27.04 -22.84
N ILE A 104 28.46 27.26 -21.63
CA ILE A 104 29.37 26.31 -20.95
C ILE A 104 28.68 24.95 -20.69
N GLY A 105 27.34 24.92 -20.56
CA GLY A 105 26.55 23.70 -20.43
C GLY A 105 26.23 23.00 -21.75
N GLY A 106 26.45 23.65 -22.90
CA GLY A 106 26.18 23.13 -24.23
C GLY A 106 24.71 22.94 -24.58
N THR A 107 23.79 23.46 -23.78
CA THR A 107 22.35 23.28 -23.96
C THR A 107 21.68 24.47 -24.64
N GLU A 108 22.34 25.63 -24.66
CA GLU A 108 21.87 26.86 -25.28
C GLU A 108 23.00 27.61 -26.02
N TRP A 109 22.64 28.68 -26.74
CA TRP A 109 23.60 29.56 -27.42
C TRP A 109 23.34 31.04 -27.08
N PHE A 110 24.42 31.82 -27.06
CA PHE A 110 24.45 33.25 -26.76
C PHE A 110 25.07 34.05 -27.90
N CYS A 111 24.53 35.25 -28.14
CA CYS A 111 25.10 36.19 -29.10
C CYS A 111 26.42 36.78 -28.61
N LYS A 112 27.31 37.07 -29.56
CA LYS A 112 28.56 37.78 -29.31
C LYS A 112 28.27 39.24 -28.89
N ARG A 113 29.23 39.88 -28.23
CA ARG A 113 29.09 41.25 -27.68
C ARG A 113 28.68 42.25 -28.77
N GLY A 114 27.69 43.09 -28.47
CA GLY A 114 27.10 44.05 -29.42
C GLY A 114 25.85 43.55 -30.15
N PHE A 115 25.54 42.25 -30.04
CA PHE A 115 24.39 41.63 -30.68
C PHE A 115 23.40 41.09 -29.64
N ARG A 116 22.10 41.23 -29.92
CA ARG A 116 20.99 40.60 -29.20
C ARG A 116 20.41 39.45 -30.00
N ARG A 117 19.83 38.49 -29.29
CA ARG A 117 19.14 37.36 -29.91
C ARG A 117 17.77 37.81 -30.42
N ARG A 118 17.49 37.56 -31.70
CA ARG A 118 16.15 37.68 -32.31
C ARG A 118 15.85 36.40 -33.08
N ASP A 119 14.83 35.69 -32.64
CA ASP A 119 14.49 34.34 -33.11
C ASP A 119 15.70 33.39 -33.07
N ASN A 120 16.09 32.86 -34.23
CA ASN A 120 17.20 31.92 -34.40
C ASN A 120 18.48 32.60 -34.94
N ARG A 121 18.66 33.90 -34.72
CA ARG A 121 19.86 34.65 -35.12
C ARG A 121 20.26 35.74 -34.12
N CYS A 122 21.44 36.30 -34.32
CA CYS A 122 21.97 37.43 -33.55
C CYS A 122 21.94 38.71 -34.39
N GLU A 123 21.24 39.73 -33.91
CA GLU A 123 21.09 41.05 -34.55
C GLU A 123 21.76 42.14 -33.70
N GLU A 124 22.31 43.18 -34.31
CA GLU A 124 23.02 44.26 -33.61
C GLU A 124 22.08 45.13 -32.75
N ILE A 125 22.55 45.64 -31.61
CA ILE A 125 21.75 46.48 -30.68
C ILE A 125 21.94 47.97 -31.01
N THR A 126 20.84 48.69 -31.23
CA THR A 126 20.85 50.15 -31.49
C THR A 126 20.33 50.96 -30.30
N VAL A 127 20.56 52.28 -30.27
CA VAL A 127 20.15 53.16 -29.14
C VAL A 127 18.63 53.18 -28.91
N ALA A 128 17.83 52.86 -29.95
CA ALA A 128 16.37 52.76 -29.85
C ALA A 128 15.88 51.51 -29.06
N ASP A 129 16.76 50.56 -28.77
CA ASP A 129 16.42 49.27 -28.13
C ASP A 129 16.56 49.27 -26.59
N ILE A 130 16.88 50.41 -25.98
CA ILE A 130 17.06 50.55 -24.52
C ILE A 130 15.76 51.10 -23.90
N PRO A 131 15.07 50.36 -23.03
CA PRO A 131 13.82 50.80 -22.43
C PRO A 131 14.03 51.88 -21.36
N ALA A 132 12.93 52.55 -20.98
CA ALA A 132 12.94 53.50 -19.88
C ALA A 132 13.43 52.84 -18.57
N ASN A 133 14.16 53.61 -17.76
CA ASN A 133 14.82 53.15 -16.53
C ASN A 133 15.91 52.09 -16.75
N ALA A 134 16.59 52.08 -17.90
CA ALA A 134 17.75 51.23 -18.20
C ALA A 134 18.96 52.00 -18.76
N LYS A 135 20.14 51.37 -18.70
CA LYS A 135 21.41 51.85 -19.27
C LYS A 135 22.22 50.70 -19.86
N ILE A 136 23.09 50.95 -20.85
CA ILE A 136 23.95 49.91 -21.45
C ILE A 136 24.78 49.21 -20.38
N ASN A 137 24.81 47.88 -20.44
CA ASN A 137 25.58 47.05 -19.53
C ASN A 137 26.92 46.72 -20.18
N VAL A 138 27.97 47.41 -19.76
CA VAL A 138 29.30 47.32 -20.38
C VAL A 138 30.09 46.07 -19.94
N ASP A 139 29.63 45.36 -18.91
CA ASP A 139 30.43 44.37 -18.19
C ASP A 139 30.04 42.90 -18.45
N LEU A 140 28.88 42.63 -19.08
CA LEU A 140 28.39 41.28 -19.39
C LEU A 140 27.78 41.24 -20.81
N ALA A 141 27.90 40.08 -21.46
CA ALA A 141 27.58 39.83 -22.88
C ALA A 141 26.32 40.57 -23.39
N GLY A 142 26.55 41.63 -24.17
CA GLY A 142 25.60 42.28 -25.10
C GLY A 142 24.21 42.58 -24.54
N GLY A 143 24.04 43.73 -23.89
CA GLY A 143 22.69 44.22 -23.51
C GLY A 143 22.68 45.51 -22.70
N TRP A 144 21.54 45.78 -22.05
CA TRP A 144 21.32 46.88 -21.11
C TRP A 144 20.95 46.32 -19.72
N LYS A 145 21.14 47.12 -18.67
CA LYS A 145 20.75 46.85 -17.28
C LYS A 145 19.81 47.92 -16.74
N CYS A 146 18.91 47.53 -15.84
CA CYS A 146 18.01 48.48 -15.18
C CYS A 146 18.75 49.46 -14.26
N ASN A 147 18.15 50.62 -14.05
CA ASN A 147 18.57 51.60 -13.06
C ASN A 147 18.26 51.09 -11.64
N SER A 148 18.95 51.64 -10.64
CA SER A 148 18.80 51.25 -9.23
C SER A 148 17.35 51.34 -8.75
N GLY A 149 16.86 50.32 -8.05
CA GLY A 149 15.48 50.20 -7.58
C GLY A 149 14.52 49.52 -8.57
N TYR A 150 15.03 49.10 -9.73
CA TYR A 150 14.27 48.41 -10.76
C TYR A 150 14.90 47.06 -11.11
N PHE A 151 14.05 46.09 -11.44
CA PHE A 151 14.47 44.77 -11.91
C PHE A 151 13.92 44.53 -13.32
N ARG A 152 14.62 43.68 -14.07
CA ARG A 152 14.23 43.36 -15.44
C ARG A 152 12.98 42.48 -15.42
N ASN A 153 11.91 42.94 -16.06
CA ASN A 153 10.66 42.19 -16.14
C ASN A 153 10.68 41.19 -17.32
N LEU A 154 9.66 40.34 -17.39
CA LEU A 154 9.55 39.29 -18.41
C LEU A 154 9.30 39.85 -19.82
N GLN A 155 8.72 41.05 -19.94
CA GLN A 155 8.46 41.75 -21.20
C GLN A 155 9.67 42.51 -21.73
N GLY A 156 10.81 42.47 -21.04
CA GLY A 156 12.02 43.17 -21.47
C GLY A 156 12.03 44.68 -21.15
N GLY A 157 11.30 45.10 -20.12
CA GLY A 157 11.38 46.42 -19.50
C GLY A 157 12.00 46.38 -18.10
N CYS A 158 12.00 47.52 -17.41
CA CYS A 158 12.47 47.65 -16.03
C CYS A 158 11.30 48.04 -15.10
N ASP A 159 10.88 47.10 -14.27
CA ASP A 159 9.80 47.30 -13.29
C ASP A 159 10.35 47.60 -11.90
N LYS A 160 9.57 48.31 -11.09
CA LYS A 160 9.97 48.72 -9.75
C LYS A 160 9.96 47.53 -8.78
N MET A 161 11.02 47.37 -8.00
CA MET A 161 11.20 46.24 -7.07
C MET A 161 10.18 46.28 -5.92
N ILE A 162 9.48 45.17 -5.68
CA ILE A 162 8.57 44.99 -4.53
C ILE A 162 9.35 44.29 -3.41
N ILE A 163 9.52 44.99 -2.29
CA ILE A 163 10.28 44.50 -1.13
C ILE A 163 9.28 43.98 -0.09
N SER A 164 9.48 42.74 0.38
CA SER A 164 8.62 42.11 1.39
C SER A 164 8.78 42.77 2.77
N GLU A 165 7.82 42.52 3.65
CA GLU A 165 7.84 43.02 5.02
C GLU A 165 9.13 42.58 5.73
N ASN A 166 9.80 43.52 6.40
CA ASN A 166 11.13 43.37 7.02
C ASN A 166 12.34 43.31 6.06
N GLY A 167 12.18 43.67 4.79
CA GLY A 167 13.27 43.90 3.83
C GLY A 167 13.61 45.38 3.60
N LYS A 168 14.82 45.65 3.08
CA LYS A 168 15.29 46.98 2.63
C LYS A 168 16.08 46.86 1.32
N LEU A 169 16.16 47.94 0.54
CA LEU A 169 16.95 47.95 -0.70
C LEU A 169 18.44 47.73 -0.38
N ALA A 170 19.10 46.84 -1.11
CA ALA A 170 20.51 46.58 -0.94
C ALA A 170 21.36 47.76 -1.43
N TYR A 171 22.54 47.95 -0.83
CA TYR A 171 23.41 49.10 -1.08
C TYR A 171 23.76 49.32 -2.57
N HIS A 172 23.90 48.24 -3.36
CA HIS A 172 24.19 48.33 -4.79
C HIS A 172 22.97 48.59 -5.68
N GLY A 173 21.78 48.78 -5.11
CA GLY A 173 20.58 49.20 -5.84
C GLY A 173 19.88 48.13 -6.69
N ASN A 174 20.50 46.95 -6.81
CA ASN A 174 20.09 45.89 -7.73
C ASN A 174 19.47 44.67 -7.00
N GLY A 175 19.15 44.80 -5.71
CA GLY A 175 18.60 43.73 -4.88
C GLY A 175 18.06 44.25 -3.54
N TRP A 176 17.67 43.34 -2.65
CA TRP A 176 17.15 43.64 -1.32
C TRP A 176 17.88 42.82 -0.24
N ALA A 177 17.83 43.29 1.01
CA ALA A 177 18.42 42.64 2.18
C ALA A 177 17.44 42.64 3.35
N CYS A 178 17.59 41.69 4.27
CA CYS A 178 16.75 41.64 5.47
C CYS A 178 17.15 42.69 6.52
N ASN A 179 16.16 43.15 7.27
CA ASN A 179 16.37 43.93 8.47
C ASN A 179 17.11 43.11 9.54
N LYS A 180 17.75 43.80 10.49
CA LYS A 180 18.53 43.19 11.57
C LYS A 180 17.64 42.23 12.39
N GLY A 181 18.13 41.02 12.67
CA GLY A 181 17.38 39.94 13.35
C GLY A 181 16.71 38.94 12.41
N PHE A 182 16.79 39.15 11.10
CA PHE A 182 16.22 38.26 10.08
C PHE A 182 17.27 37.85 9.04
N LYS A 183 17.16 36.61 8.55
CA LYS A 183 17.98 36.00 7.50
C LYS A 183 17.13 35.67 6.28
N PRO A 184 17.68 35.81 5.05
CA PRO A 184 16.95 35.53 3.82
C PRO A 184 16.68 34.02 3.64
N ARG A 185 15.44 33.68 3.26
CA ARG A 185 14.99 32.34 2.83
C ARG A 185 14.04 32.45 1.63
N GLU A 186 13.63 31.31 1.05
CA GLU A 186 12.89 31.20 -0.22
C GLU A 186 11.66 32.12 -0.35
N ASN A 187 10.97 32.44 0.74
CA ASN A 187 9.76 33.28 0.74
C ASN A 187 9.91 34.61 1.52
N GLY A 188 11.14 35.08 1.76
CA GLY A 188 11.39 36.37 2.43
C GLY A 188 12.37 36.30 3.61
N CYS A 189 12.22 37.22 4.57
CA CYS A 189 13.08 37.33 5.76
C CYS A 189 12.55 36.51 6.94
N THR A 190 13.35 35.58 7.49
CA THR A 190 13.00 34.72 8.64
C THR A 190 13.92 34.93 9.85
N ILE A 191 13.44 34.77 11.09
CA ILE A 191 14.16 35.08 12.35
C ILE A 191 15.43 34.20 12.54
N ASP A 192 16.49 34.80 13.10
CA ASP A 192 17.71 34.11 13.58
C ASP A 192 17.56 33.75 15.08
N ILE A 193 17.54 32.46 15.43
CA ILE A 193 17.20 31.98 16.79
C ILE A 193 18.38 32.13 17.76
N ASP A 194 18.13 32.70 18.95
CA ASP A 194 19.10 32.75 20.07
C ASP A 194 18.78 31.68 21.13
N HIS A 195 19.67 30.70 21.28
CA HIS A 195 19.50 29.60 22.22
C HIS A 195 19.60 30.00 23.70
N SER A 196 20.11 31.19 24.02
CA SER A 196 20.13 31.70 25.40
C SER A 196 18.75 32.17 25.89
N LEU A 197 17.77 32.29 24.99
CA LEU A 197 16.40 32.71 25.27
C LEU A 197 15.39 31.55 25.34
N ASP A 198 15.84 30.29 25.40
CA ASP A 198 14.96 29.12 25.45
C ASP A 198 14.21 29.01 26.79
N CYS A 199 12.87 28.92 26.72
CA CYS A 199 11.98 28.77 27.86
C CYS A 199 11.59 27.32 28.17
N ASN A 200 12.29 26.34 27.59
CA ASN A 200 12.16 24.92 27.94
C ASN A 200 12.92 24.58 29.25
N ILE A 201 12.54 25.26 30.34
CA ILE A 201 13.24 25.24 31.64
C ILE A 201 13.01 23.97 32.47
N HIS A 202 11.99 23.16 32.12
CA HIS A 202 11.66 21.92 32.82
C HIS A 202 11.79 20.70 31.90
N ARG A 203 12.25 19.57 32.45
CA ARG A 203 12.27 18.29 31.71
C ARG A 203 10.86 17.77 31.42
N LYS A 204 9.93 18.01 32.34
CA LYS A 204 8.50 17.69 32.23
C LYS A 204 7.74 18.58 33.21
N ILE A 205 6.54 19.03 32.82
CA ILE A 205 5.63 19.76 33.71
C ILE A 205 4.76 18.75 34.49
N ALA A 206 4.75 18.89 35.81
CA ALA A 206 4.00 18.09 36.77
C ALA A 206 3.16 18.92 37.74
N THR A 207 3.40 20.24 37.85
CA THR A 207 2.70 21.15 38.76
C THR A 207 2.24 22.43 38.08
N ILE A 208 1.32 23.16 38.73
CA ILE A 208 0.83 24.47 38.26
C ILE A 208 1.97 25.51 38.29
N ALA A 209 2.83 25.48 39.32
CA ALA A 209 3.95 26.41 39.45
C ALA A 209 4.91 26.32 38.27
N GLU A 210 5.27 25.10 37.84
CA GLU A 210 6.13 24.87 36.67
C GLU A 210 5.49 25.40 35.37
N THR A 211 4.16 25.24 35.21
CA THR A 211 3.43 25.84 34.09
C THR A 211 3.54 27.37 34.09
N THR A 212 3.34 27.99 35.26
CA THR A 212 3.43 29.44 35.44
C THR A 212 4.83 29.96 35.16
N GLU A 213 5.88 29.26 35.59
CA GLU A 213 7.27 29.63 35.32
C GLU A 213 7.59 29.65 33.82
N VAL A 214 7.11 28.65 33.07
CA VAL A 214 7.29 28.59 31.61
C VAL A 214 6.58 29.77 30.94
N ILE A 215 5.34 30.07 31.33
CA ILE A 215 4.59 31.22 30.79
C ILE A 215 5.30 32.55 31.11
N ASN A 216 5.79 32.72 32.35
CA ASN A 216 6.50 33.92 32.77
C ASN A 216 7.82 34.08 32.00
N CYS A 217 8.53 32.99 31.73
CA CYS A 217 9.72 33.02 30.87
C CYS A 217 9.37 33.50 29.46
N ILE A 218 8.31 32.95 28.85
CA ILE A 218 7.84 33.37 27.53
C ILE A 218 7.49 34.88 27.55
N ALA A 219 6.72 35.32 28.54
CA ALA A 219 6.33 36.73 28.67
C ALA A 219 7.53 37.67 28.80
N LYS A 220 8.57 37.27 29.55
CA LYS A 220 9.80 38.06 29.73
C LYS A 220 10.60 38.20 28.44
N ASN A 221 10.62 37.16 27.60
CA ASN A 221 11.46 37.10 26.40
C ASN A 221 10.71 37.41 25.09
N SER A 222 9.39 37.56 25.12
CA SER A 222 8.53 37.71 23.93
C SER A 222 8.88 38.88 23.01
N THR A 223 9.51 39.92 23.55
CA THR A 223 9.94 41.12 22.81
C THR A 223 11.41 41.07 22.39
N GLN A 224 12.16 40.06 22.82
CA GLN A 224 13.59 39.94 22.54
C GLN A 224 13.82 39.43 21.10
N PRO A 225 14.71 40.07 20.32
CA PRO A 225 15.08 39.59 18.99
C PRO A 225 15.65 38.17 19.05
N GLY A 226 15.14 37.26 18.22
CA GLY A 226 15.63 35.87 18.15
C GLY A 226 14.97 34.90 19.13
N PHE A 227 14.02 35.36 19.96
CA PHE A 227 13.22 34.48 20.79
C PHE A 227 12.24 33.62 19.96
N GLU A 228 12.22 32.31 20.23
CA GLU A 228 11.36 31.34 19.55
C GLU A 228 10.64 30.44 20.59
N PRO A 229 9.31 30.55 20.75
CA PRO A 229 8.59 29.84 21.81
C PRO A 229 8.26 28.37 21.49
N ALA A 230 8.63 27.84 20.32
CA ALA A 230 8.23 26.49 19.91
C ALA A 230 8.58 25.38 20.92
N SER A 231 9.78 25.41 21.51
CA SER A 231 10.22 24.41 22.51
C SER A 231 9.40 24.50 23.79
N ALA A 232 9.14 25.70 24.30
CA ALA A 232 8.33 25.92 25.48
C ALA A 232 6.85 25.53 25.25
N LEU A 233 6.30 25.87 24.08
CA LEU A 233 4.95 25.46 23.68
C LEU A 233 4.83 23.94 23.53
N LYS A 234 5.88 23.25 23.05
CA LYS A 234 5.91 21.78 23.01
C LYS A 234 5.83 21.19 24.41
N LEU A 235 6.59 21.74 25.36
CA LEU A 235 6.58 21.31 26.75
C LEU A 235 5.19 21.51 27.38
N LEU A 236 4.58 22.68 27.18
CA LEU A 236 3.21 22.96 27.60
C LEU A 236 2.18 22.03 26.93
N ALA A 237 2.36 21.66 25.66
CA ALA A 237 1.48 20.72 24.95
C ALA A 237 1.66 19.24 25.36
N GLN A 238 2.65 18.93 26.21
CA GLN A 238 2.92 17.58 26.73
C GLN A 238 2.51 17.42 28.20
N GLN A 239 2.12 18.51 28.86
CA GLN A 239 1.68 18.46 30.25
C GLN A 239 0.40 17.63 30.40
N PRO A 240 0.21 16.89 31.51
CA PRO A 240 -1.04 16.18 31.79
C PRO A 240 -2.26 17.11 31.81
N ASP A 241 -3.37 16.68 31.19
CA ASP A 241 -4.63 17.45 31.09
C ASP A 241 -5.21 17.87 32.46
N LYS A 242 -4.89 17.12 33.53
CA LYS A 242 -5.34 17.40 34.91
C LYS A 242 -4.69 18.62 35.54
N ILE A 243 -3.54 19.08 35.02
CA ILE A 243 -2.87 20.28 35.50
C ILE A 243 -3.54 21.47 34.80
N PRO A 244 -4.05 22.48 35.52
CA PRO A 244 -4.58 23.69 34.89
C PRO A 244 -3.52 24.47 34.08
N LEU A 245 -3.92 25.06 32.96
CA LEU A 245 -3.12 26.03 32.19
C LEU A 245 -3.90 27.33 32.11
N ASP A 246 -3.29 28.44 32.52
CA ASP A 246 -3.85 29.77 32.28
C ASP A 246 -3.64 30.14 30.80
N PHE A 247 -4.65 29.84 29.98
CA PHE A 247 -4.59 30.07 28.54
C PHE A 247 -4.55 31.56 28.20
N THR A 248 -5.25 32.40 28.95
CA THR A 248 -5.25 33.85 28.75
C THR A 248 -3.86 34.44 29.03
N ALA A 249 -3.21 34.02 30.12
CA ALA A 249 -1.83 34.42 30.42
C ALA A 249 -0.85 33.93 29.33
N LEU A 250 -0.98 32.68 28.87
CA LEU A 250 -0.15 32.18 27.77
C LEU A 250 -0.36 32.99 26.48
N LYS A 251 -1.61 33.24 26.10
CA LYS A 251 -1.96 34.02 24.90
C LYS A 251 -1.35 35.43 24.95
N ASN A 252 -1.39 36.07 26.12
CA ASN A 252 -0.81 37.40 26.32
C ASN A 252 0.73 37.38 26.39
N ALA A 253 1.32 36.26 26.80
CA ALA A 253 2.77 36.08 26.85
C ALA A 253 3.41 35.89 25.47
N LEU A 254 2.67 35.36 24.48
CA LEU A 254 3.24 34.99 23.18
C LEU A 254 3.62 36.21 22.32
N PRO A 255 4.72 36.11 21.54
CA PRO A 255 5.12 37.16 20.60
C PRO A 255 4.08 37.35 19.47
N SER A 256 4.09 38.53 18.85
CA SER A 256 3.19 38.87 17.73
C SER A 256 3.38 37.98 16.50
N TYR A 257 4.59 37.47 16.31
CA TYR A 257 4.92 36.51 15.27
C TYR A 257 5.24 35.13 15.87
N LEU A 258 4.63 34.08 15.32
CA LEU A 258 4.92 32.69 15.66
C LEU A 258 5.41 31.91 14.44
N SER A 259 6.50 31.17 14.61
CA SER A 259 6.97 30.21 13.62
C SER A 259 5.97 29.08 13.40
N ARG A 260 6.11 28.35 12.29
CA ARG A 260 5.25 27.20 11.98
C ARG A 260 5.31 26.09 13.05
N PRO A 261 6.48 25.72 13.61
CA PRO A 261 6.54 24.83 14.77
C PRO A 261 5.81 25.37 16.01
N ALA A 262 5.98 26.65 16.36
CA ALA A 262 5.26 27.25 17.49
C ALA A 262 3.74 27.21 17.29
N LYS A 263 3.25 27.63 16.11
CA LYS A 263 1.82 27.53 15.76
C LYS A 263 1.31 26.11 15.90
N THR A 264 2.09 25.13 15.46
CA THR A 264 1.73 23.70 15.52
C THR A 264 1.49 23.20 16.94
N TYR A 265 2.34 23.58 17.89
CA TYR A 265 2.16 23.22 19.31
C TYR A 265 1.07 24.04 19.98
N TYR A 266 0.92 25.31 19.61
CA TYR A 266 -0.14 26.15 20.14
C TYR A 266 -1.54 25.68 19.70
N ILE A 267 -1.71 25.33 18.42
CA ILE A 267 -2.93 24.68 17.90
C ILE A 267 -3.24 23.40 18.70
N LYS A 268 -2.20 22.62 19.02
CA LYS A 268 -2.36 21.39 19.81
C LYS A 268 -2.83 21.68 21.24
N ILE A 269 -2.30 22.71 21.90
CA ILE A 269 -2.77 23.13 23.24
C ILE A 269 -4.25 23.50 23.19
N ILE A 270 -4.65 24.36 22.24
CA ILE A 270 -6.05 24.80 22.08
C ILE A 270 -6.98 23.60 21.86
N SER A 271 -6.63 22.70 20.94
CA SER A 271 -7.39 21.49 20.62
C SER A 271 -7.52 20.54 21.81
N GLN A 272 -6.42 20.23 22.50
CA GLN A 272 -6.42 19.27 23.61
C GLN A 272 -7.21 19.76 24.81
N ARG A 273 -7.12 21.06 25.09
CA ARG A 273 -7.77 21.70 26.25
C ARG A 273 -9.13 22.30 25.96
N ARG A 274 -9.55 22.32 24.70
CA ARG A 274 -10.85 22.86 24.26
C ARG A 274 -10.99 24.35 24.58
N GLU A 275 -9.93 25.12 24.34
CA GLU A 275 -9.87 26.54 24.69
C GLU A 275 -10.68 27.39 23.69
N GLU A 276 -11.91 27.77 24.05
CA GLU A 276 -12.80 28.61 23.21
C GLU A 276 -12.16 29.95 22.83
N GLU A 277 -11.43 30.58 23.76
CA GLU A 277 -10.68 31.82 23.52
C GLU A 277 -9.60 31.71 22.43
N GLY A 278 -9.23 30.48 22.07
CA GLY A 278 -8.28 30.15 21.02
C GLY A 278 -8.85 30.24 19.61
N ILE A 279 -10.18 30.21 19.43
CA ILE A 279 -10.83 30.19 18.11
C ILE A 279 -10.40 31.35 17.20
N PRO A 280 -10.41 32.62 17.66
CA PRO A 280 -9.96 33.73 16.82
C PRO A 280 -8.51 33.58 16.36
N VAL A 281 -7.66 32.98 17.20
CA VAL A 281 -6.24 32.75 16.87
C VAL A 281 -6.08 31.63 15.86
N LEU A 282 -6.84 30.53 16.02
CA LEU A 282 -6.86 29.43 15.05
C LEU A 282 -7.26 29.91 13.65
N LEU A 283 -8.33 30.70 13.55
CA LEU A 283 -8.80 31.21 12.26
C LEU A 283 -7.77 32.12 11.56
N LYS A 284 -7.02 32.92 12.33
CA LYS A 284 -5.91 33.73 11.80
C LYS A 284 -4.71 32.92 11.32
N PHE A 285 -4.58 31.65 11.72
CA PHE A 285 -3.52 30.77 11.24
C PHE A 285 -3.86 30.07 9.92
N LEU A 286 -5.10 30.20 9.42
CA LEU A 286 -5.50 29.62 8.15
C LEU A 286 -4.65 30.23 7.01
N PRO A 287 -3.95 29.41 6.21
CA PRO A 287 -3.15 29.94 5.12
C PRO A 287 -4.04 30.51 4.01
N GLU A 288 -3.60 31.60 3.38
CA GLU A 288 -4.34 32.26 2.29
C GLU A 288 -4.51 31.33 1.07
N ASP A 289 -3.46 30.59 0.71
CA ASP A 289 -3.52 29.58 -0.34
C ASP A 289 -4.04 28.24 0.19
N LEU A 290 -4.67 27.46 -0.70
CA LEU A 290 -5.14 26.10 -0.42
C LEU A 290 -4.09 25.04 -0.79
N LYS A 291 -2.83 25.42 -1.01
CA LYS A 291 -1.78 24.45 -1.35
C LYS A 291 -1.40 23.60 -0.14
N ASP A 292 -1.47 24.17 1.06
CA ASP A 292 -1.23 23.46 2.32
C ASP A 292 -2.52 22.92 2.96
N VAL A 293 -3.14 21.95 2.27
CA VAL A 293 -4.40 21.32 2.69
C VAL A 293 -4.27 20.68 4.07
N LYS A 294 -3.15 20.00 4.35
CA LYS A 294 -2.93 19.30 5.63
C LYS A 294 -2.87 20.25 6.81
N TYR A 295 -2.17 21.38 6.67
CA TYR A 295 -2.10 22.37 7.76
C TYR A 295 -3.44 23.06 7.99
N SER A 296 -4.17 23.35 6.91
CA SER A 296 -5.53 23.90 6.97
C SER A 296 -6.49 22.98 7.72
N LEU A 297 -6.49 21.69 7.37
CA LEU A 297 -7.33 20.68 8.02
C LEU A 297 -7.07 20.62 9.52
N ARG A 298 -5.80 20.62 9.93
CA ARG A 298 -5.42 20.58 11.35
C ARG A 298 -5.97 21.75 12.16
N ILE A 299 -6.03 22.94 11.57
CA ILE A 299 -6.60 24.13 12.24
C ILE A 299 -8.11 23.96 12.41
N LEU A 300 -8.81 23.54 11.37
CA LEU A 300 -10.25 23.32 11.43
C LEU A 300 -10.61 22.18 12.38
N GLU A 301 -9.82 21.10 12.39
CA GLU A 301 -9.93 20.03 13.38
C GLU A 301 -9.78 20.54 14.80
N ALA A 302 -8.85 21.47 15.05
CA ALA A 302 -8.66 22.08 16.36
C ALA A 302 -9.86 22.95 16.80
N VAL A 303 -10.49 23.68 15.87
CA VAL A 303 -11.75 24.38 16.14
C VAL A 303 -12.86 23.38 16.50
N LEU A 304 -12.96 22.29 15.73
CA LEU A 304 -13.98 21.26 15.94
C LEU A 304 -13.75 20.45 17.23
N ASP A 305 -12.50 20.32 17.69
CA ASP A 305 -12.15 19.62 18.94
C ASP A 305 -12.61 20.35 20.22
N ILE A 306 -12.98 21.63 20.12
CA ILE A 306 -13.52 22.39 21.26
C ILE A 306 -14.87 21.81 21.71
N GLU A 307 -15.58 21.08 20.83
CA GLU A 307 -16.81 20.31 21.16
C GLU A 307 -17.92 21.12 21.85
N VAL A 308 -17.98 22.43 21.57
CA VAL A 308 -19.05 23.34 22.00
C VAL A 308 -19.74 23.86 20.74
N PRO A 309 -21.01 23.47 20.46
CA PRO A 309 -21.73 23.91 19.25
C PRO A 309 -21.77 25.43 19.08
N GLU A 310 -21.93 26.15 20.18
CA GLU A 310 -21.91 27.61 20.23
C GLU A 310 -20.56 28.18 19.78
N ALA A 311 -19.47 27.50 20.13
CA ALA A 311 -18.11 27.87 19.73
C ALA A 311 -17.87 27.62 18.22
N TRP A 312 -18.46 26.57 17.65
CA TRP A 312 -18.43 26.34 16.20
C TRP A 312 -19.22 27.41 15.43
N GLU A 313 -20.37 27.82 15.96
CA GLU A 313 -21.14 28.95 15.42
C GLU A 313 -20.39 30.28 15.57
N GLN A 314 -19.66 30.48 16.67
CA GLN A 314 -18.77 31.62 16.82
C GLN A 314 -17.65 31.60 15.77
N ALA A 315 -17.01 30.45 15.55
CA ALA A 315 -15.99 30.30 14.52
C ALA A 315 -16.55 30.59 13.12
N ARG A 316 -17.79 30.15 12.85
CA ARG A 316 -18.51 30.44 11.61
C ARG A 316 -18.74 31.93 11.41
N LYS A 317 -19.24 32.63 12.43
CA LYS A 317 -19.45 34.09 12.42
C LYS A 317 -18.14 34.85 12.20
N LEU A 318 -17.09 34.48 12.94
CA LEU A 318 -15.76 35.08 12.81
C LEU A 318 -15.16 34.87 11.41
N THR A 319 -15.33 33.68 10.83
CA THR A 319 -14.89 33.38 9.46
C THR A 319 -15.54 34.34 8.45
N ARG A 320 -16.83 34.66 8.63
CA ARG A 320 -17.52 35.67 7.80
C ARG A 320 -16.94 37.07 7.99
N THR A 321 -16.71 37.50 9.23
CA THR A 321 -16.10 38.80 9.52
C THR A 321 -14.70 38.93 8.90
N LEU A 322 -13.88 37.87 8.93
CA LEU A 322 -12.57 37.86 8.29
C LEU A 322 -12.67 37.99 6.77
N TYR A 323 -13.66 37.35 6.15
CA TYR A 323 -13.92 37.47 4.72
C TYR A 323 -14.38 38.88 4.35
N ASP A 324 -15.32 39.46 5.10
CA ASP A 324 -15.85 40.80 4.85
C ASP A 324 -14.75 41.89 5.00
N LYS A 325 -13.73 41.65 5.82
CA LYS A 325 -12.55 42.52 5.98
C LYS A 325 -11.46 42.29 4.93
N GLY A 326 -11.60 41.29 4.06
CA GLY A 326 -10.59 40.91 3.07
C GLY A 326 -9.36 40.19 3.67
N GLU A 327 -9.44 39.70 4.91
CA GLU A 327 -8.33 38.98 5.58
C GLU A 327 -8.21 37.52 5.11
N ILE A 328 -9.25 36.95 4.48
CA ILE A 328 -9.22 35.61 3.87
C ILE A 328 -9.81 35.61 2.46
N THR A 329 -9.31 34.72 1.60
CA THR A 329 -9.79 34.58 0.21
C THR A 329 -11.19 33.95 0.12
N GLU A 330 -11.92 34.23 -0.96
CA GLU A 330 -13.25 33.62 -1.20
C GLU A 330 -13.19 32.09 -1.20
N LYS A 331 -12.15 31.51 -1.82
CA LYS A 331 -11.95 30.06 -1.87
C LYS A 331 -11.75 29.46 -0.46
N ARG A 332 -11.00 30.16 0.41
CA ARG A 332 -10.78 29.77 1.81
C ARG A 332 -12.06 29.91 2.64
N TYR A 333 -12.79 31.01 2.47
CA TYR A 333 -14.08 31.26 3.12
C TYR A 333 -15.06 30.13 2.82
N LYS A 334 -15.28 29.80 1.52
CA LYS A 334 -16.19 28.73 1.09
C LYS A 334 -15.83 27.37 1.71
N TYR A 335 -14.55 27.00 1.70
CA TYR A 335 -14.10 25.73 2.29
C TYR A 335 -14.30 25.65 3.80
N THR A 336 -13.97 26.73 4.51
CA THR A 336 -14.06 26.82 5.97
C THR A 336 -15.52 26.77 6.43
N ILE A 337 -16.40 27.56 5.80
CA ILE A 337 -17.84 27.56 6.09
C ILE A 337 -18.46 26.21 5.75
N TYR A 338 -18.15 25.62 4.61
CA TYR A 338 -18.65 24.27 4.26
C TYR A 338 -18.30 23.23 5.32
N THR A 339 -17.06 23.26 5.82
CA THR A 339 -16.58 22.33 6.86
C THR A 339 -17.32 22.57 8.18
N LEU A 340 -17.42 23.82 8.63
CA LEU A 340 -18.13 24.16 9.86
C LEU A 340 -19.62 23.82 9.78
N ASP A 341 -20.30 24.20 8.69
CA ASP A 341 -21.74 23.94 8.49
C ASP A 341 -22.06 22.45 8.50
N LYS A 342 -21.20 21.61 7.91
CA LYS A 342 -21.35 20.16 7.93
C LYS A 342 -21.42 19.61 9.36
N HIS A 343 -20.56 20.12 10.25
CA HIS A 343 -20.48 19.65 11.63
C HIS A 343 -21.49 20.32 12.55
N ILE A 344 -21.81 21.60 12.34
CA ILE A 344 -22.86 22.33 13.05
C ILE A 344 -24.23 21.68 12.79
N LYS A 345 -24.52 21.28 11.55
CA LYS A 345 -25.79 20.60 11.21
C LYS A 345 -25.93 19.22 11.85
N ASN A 346 -24.82 18.50 12.04
CA ASN A 346 -24.82 17.14 12.58
C ASN A 346 -23.69 16.92 13.61
N PRO A 347 -23.76 17.53 14.81
CA PRO A 347 -22.69 17.44 15.82
C PRO A 347 -22.44 16.02 16.32
N GLU A 348 -23.51 15.20 16.40
CA GLU A 348 -23.43 13.83 16.89
C GLU A 348 -22.49 12.93 16.08
N VAL A 349 -22.37 13.16 14.77
CA VAL A 349 -21.44 12.42 13.92
C VAL A 349 -20.00 12.68 14.38
N ARG A 350 -19.67 13.93 14.69
CA ARG A 350 -18.34 14.32 15.18
C ARG A 350 -18.06 13.74 16.55
N TYR A 351 -19.02 13.78 17.47
CA TYR A 351 -18.88 13.20 18.80
C TYR A 351 -18.71 11.68 18.75
N LYS A 352 -19.43 10.99 17.87
CA LYS A 352 -19.25 9.56 17.63
C LYS A 352 -17.85 9.25 17.10
N ASP A 353 -17.37 10.02 16.12
CA ASP A 353 -16.02 9.85 15.56
C ASP A 353 -14.93 10.10 16.61
N LYS A 354 -15.06 11.13 17.46
CA LYS A 354 -14.10 11.40 18.54
C LYS A 354 -14.11 10.29 19.59
N ARG A 355 -15.30 9.86 20.05
CA ARG A 355 -15.44 8.73 20.97
C ARG A 355 -14.77 7.47 20.43
N ARG A 356 -14.96 7.17 19.13
CA ARG A 356 -14.25 6.07 18.45
C ARG A 356 -12.74 6.26 18.51
N GLN A 357 -12.20 7.41 18.11
CA GLN A 357 -10.76 7.68 18.12
C GLN A 357 -10.14 7.56 19.52
N LEU A 358 -10.83 8.05 20.55
CA LEU A 358 -10.40 7.92 21.94
C LEU A 358 -10.39 6.46 22.40
N ALA A 359 -11.45 5.71 22.07
CA ALA A 359 -11.52 4.28 22.36
C ALA A 359 -10.42 3.49 21.63
N GLU A 360 -10.12 3.78 20.37
CA GLU A 360 -9.02 3.17 19.61
C GLU A 360 -7.64 3.49 20.21
N LYS A 361 -7.44 4.73 20.66
CA LYS A 361 -6.21 5.14 21.35
C LYS A 361 -6.05 4.41 22.69
N SER A 362 -7.12 4.27 23.46
CA SER A 362 -7.12 3.52 24.72
C SER A 362 -6.86 2.03 24.49
N LEU A 363 -7.52 1.42 23.49
CA LEU A 363 -7.26 0.05 23.06
C LEU A 363 -5.78 -0.17 22.73
N SER A 364 -5.20 0.70 21.90
CA SER A 364 -3.79 0.61 21.53
C SER A 364 -2.87 0.73 22.75
N LYS A 365 -3.16 1.66 23.67
CA LYS A 365 -2.38 1.83 24.91
C LYS A 365 -2.44 0.59 25.80
N GLU A 366 -3.63 0.12 26.14
CA GLU A 366 -3.82 -1.06 27.00
C GLU A 366 -3.22 -2.34 26.36
N SER A 367 -3.34 -2.49 25.03
CA SER A 367 -2.73 -3.61 24.31
C SER A 367 -1.19 -3.56 24.37
N ASN A 368 -0.59 -2.37 24.25
CA ASN A 368 0.85 -2.20 24.33
C ASN A 368 1.39 -2.51 25.75
N GLU A 369 0.64 -2.17 26.79
CA GLU A 369 1.00 -2.50 28.18
C GLU A 369 1.05 -4.02 28.39
N LEU A 370 0.06 -4.75 27.89
CA LEU A 370 0.05 -6.22 27.91
C LEU A 370 1.19 -6.82 27.07
N ASP A 371 1.49 -6.26 25.90
CA ASP A 371 2.58 -6.73 25.05
C ASP A 371 3.96 -6.55 25.72
N VAL A 372 4.14 -5.51 26.54
CA VAL A 372 5.37 -5.32 27.33
C VAL A 372 5.51 -6.42 28.39
N GLU A 373 4.43 -6.78 29.10
CA GLU A 373 4.41 -7.90 30.06
C GLU A 373 4.82 -9.22 29.37
N ALA A 374 4.38 -9.44 28.12
CA ALA A 374 4.63 -10.67 27.38
C ALA A 374 6.05 -10.81 26.81
N ARG A 375 6.81 -9.72 26.62
CA ARG A 375 8.18 -9.79 26.06
C ARG A 375 9.12 -10.65 26.90
N ASN A 376 8.93 -10.62 28.22
CA ASN A 376 9.74 -11.38 29.17
C ASN A 376 9.41 -12.88 29.19
N LEU A 377 8.35 -13.32 28.50
CA LEU A 377 7.98 -14.74 28.42
C LEU A 377 8.81 -15.51 27.40
N SER A 378 9.56 -14.83 26.52
CA SER A 378 10.33 -15.49 25.45
C SER A 378 11.41 -16.43 26.00
N ASP A 379 12.07 -16.07 27.10
CA ASP A 379 13.10 -16.88 27.76
C ASP A 379 12.56 -18.23 28.27
N LEU A 380 11.25 -18.31 28.56
CA LEU A 380 10.60 -19.54 29.00
C LEU A 380 10.47 -20.57 27.88
N LYS A 381 10.53 -20.17 26.60
CA LYS A 381 10.33 -21.10 25.47
C LYS A 381 11.32 -22.26 25.49
N ASP A 382 12.58 -21.98 25.79
CA ASP A 382 13.63 -23.00 25.81
C ASP A 382 13.89 -23.52 27.23
N SER A 383 13.75 -22.67 28.26
CA SER A 383 14.05 -23.05 29.65
C SER A 383 12.93 -23.82 30.35
N ASN A 384 11.66 -23.47 30.10
CA ASN A 384 10.49 -24.14 30.68
C ASN A 384 9.28 -24.03 29.73
N PRO A 385 9.25 -24.87 28.67
CA PRO A 385 8.27 -24.74 27.58
C PRO A 385 6.83 -24.98 28.05
N GLU A 386 6.59 -25.80 29.06
CA GLU A 386 5.24 -25.97 29.63
C GLU A 386 4.75 -24.71 30.33
N GLN A 387 5.61 -24.09 31.13
CA GLN A 387 5.28 -22.84 31.80
C GLN A 387 5.10 -21.69 30.81
N TYR A 388 5.87 -21.68 29.70
CA TYR A 388 5.65 -20.76 28.59
C TYR A 388 4.23 -20.86 28.03
N VAL A 389 3.74 -22.08 27.75
CA VAL A 389 2.38 -22.27 27.23
C VAL A 389 1.32 -21.73 28.16
N VAL A 390 1.43 -22.00 29.46
CA VAL A 390 0.48 -21.50 30.47
C VAL A 390 0.51 -19.97 30.56
N ARG A 391 1.70 -19.37 30.72
CA ARG A 391 1.85 -17.92 30.91
C ARG A 391 1.49 -17.12 29.67
N TYR A 392 1.90 -17.60 28.49
CA TYR A 392 1.57 -16.96 27.23
C TYR A 392 0.08 -17.10 26.92
N GLY A 393 -0.53 -18.26 27.22
CA GLY A 393 -1.98 -18.46 27.14
C GLY A 393 -2.78 -17.48 28.00
N GLN A 394 -2.35 -17.23 29.26
CA GLN A 394 -2.96 -16.21 30.13
C GLN A 394 -2.87 -14.81 29.54
N TYR A 395 -1.73 -14.45 28.96
CA TYR A 395 -1.57 -13.18 28.26
C TYR A 395 -2.52 -13.05 27.06
N LEU A 396 -2.68 -14.11 26.26
CA LEU A 396 -3.62 -14.10 25.14
C LEU A 396 -5.07 -14.00 25.61
N ALA A 397 -5.44 -14.63 26.73
CA ALA A 397 -6.76 -14.48 27.34
C ALA A 397 -7.04 -13.02 27.73
N LYS A 398 -6.08 -12.33 28.39
CA LYS A 398 -6.19 -10.89 28.70
C LYS A 398 -6.37 -10.04 27.44
N LEU A 399 -5.63 -10.35 26.36
CA LEU A 399 -5.79 -9.66 25.08
C LEU A 399 -7.18 -9.92 24.44
N THR A 400 -7.71 -11.14 24.56
CA THR A 400 -9.06 -11.47 24.08
C THR A 400 -10.13 -10.67 24.83
N GLU A 401 -10.02 -10.59 26.17
CA GLU A 401 -10.91 -9.76 26.98
C GLU A 401 -10.82 -8.28 26.58
N LEU A 402 -9.62 -7.78 26.33
CA LEU A 402 -9.41 -6.41 25.84
C LEU A 402 -10.05 -6.18 24.47
N ALA A 403 -9.87 -7.11 23.53
CA ALA A 403 -10.50 -7.03 22.21
C ALA A 403 -12.04 -7.05 22.32
N GLN A 404 -12.58 -7.79 23.28
CA GLN A 404 -14.02 -7.83 23.55
C GLN A 404 -14.54 -6.53 24.17
N LYS A 405 -13.81 -5.96 25.14
CA LYS A 405 -14.10 -4.63 25.75
C LYS A 405 -14.21 -3.54 24.67
N TYR A 406 -13.36 -3.61 23.65
CA TYR A 406 -13.32 -2.65 22.54
C TYR A 406 -14.01 -3.14 21.25
N SER A 407 -14.90 -4.13 21.34
CA SER A 407 -15.60 -4.73 20.18
C SER A 407 -16.39 -3.74 19.31
N HIS A 408 -16.74 -2.57 19.84
CA HIS A 408 -17.48 -1.51 19.16
C HIS A 408 -16.60 -0.63 18.24
N VAL A 409 -15.26 -0.70 18.34
CA VAL A 409 -14.37 0.04 17.45
C VAL A 409 -13.75 -0.87 16.37
N PRO A 410 -13.59 -0.38 15.12
CA PRO A 410 -13.00 -1.16 14.03
C PRO A 410 -11.59 -1.71 14.33
N ALA A 411 -10.77 -0.97 15.06
CA ALA A 411 -9.42 -1.40 15.44
C ALA A 411 -9.39 -2.73 16.23
N SER A 412 -10.48 -3.10 16.91
CA SER A 412 -10.58 -4.39 17.62
C SER A 412 -10.52 -5.59 16.68
N ASN A 413 -10.96 -5.46 15.42
CA ASN A 413 -10.88 -6.54 14.43
C ASN A 413 -9.43 -6.90 14.11
N GLY A 414 -8.57 -5.88 13.93
CA GLY A 414 -7.14 -6.09 13.72
C GLY A 414 -6.47 -6.78 14.92
N LEU A 415 -6.88 -6.43 16.14
CA LEU A 415 -6.41 -7.09 17.36
C LEU A 415 -6.87 -8.56 17.43
N ARG A 416 -8.13 -8.86 17.12
CA ARG A 416 -8.65 -10.25 17.08
C ARG A 416 -7.86 -11.12 16.09
N SER A 417 -7.61 -10.62 14.88
CA SER A 417 -6.77 -11.32 13.90
C SER A 417 -5.33 -11.54 14.39
N SER A 418 -4.77 -10.59 15.14
CA SER A 418 -3.46 -10.75 15.78
C SER A 418 -3.47 -11.82 16.87
N ILE A 419 -4.51 -11.83 17.71
CA ILE A 419 -4.71 -12.83 18.78
C ILE A 419 -4.83 -14.24 18.20
N GLN A 420 -5.64 -14.44 17.16
CA GLN A 420 -5.77 -15.75 16.49
C GLN A 420 -4.41 -16.28 16.01
N ARG A 421 -3.62 -15.45 15.33
CA ARG A 421 -2.25 -15.84 14.89
C ARG A 421 -1.34 -16.20 16.08
N LYS A 422 -1.46 -15.50 17.20
CA LYS A 422 -0.68 -15.80 18.41
C LYS A 422 -1.14 -17.12 19.06
N TYR A 423 -2.43 -17.41 19.08
CA TYR A 423 -2.94 -18.72 19.54
C TYR A 423 -2.51 -19.85 18.62
N TYR A 424 -2.58 -19.69 17.29
CA TYR A 424 -2.09 -20.68 16.33
C TYR A 424 -0.62 -21.03 16.60
N ARG A 425 0.25 -20.02 16.77
CA ARG A 425 1.66 -20.24 17.10
C ARG A 425 1.87 -20.98 18.42
N LEU A 426 1.06 -20.66 19.44
CA LEU A 426 1.13 -21.33 20.73
C LEU A 426 0.63 -22.79 20.63
N ALA A 427 -0.44 -23.01 19.88
CA ALA A 427 -1.02 -24.32 19.64
C ALA A 427 -0.04 -25.21 18.85
N ASP A 428 0.61 -24.67 17.82
CA ASP A 428 1.65 -25.38 17.06
C ASP A 428 2.86 -25.74 17.91
N PHE A 429 3.35 -24.78 18.70
CA PHE A 429 4.42 -25.06 19.66
C PHE A 429 4.02 -26.20 20.62
N THR A 430 2.78 -26.20 21.08
CA THR A 430 2.24 -27.23 21.99
C THR A 430 2.08 -28.59 21.29
N ARG A 431 1.58 -28.61 20.04
CA ARG A 431 1.42 -29.83 19.24
C ARG A 431 2.76 -30.45 18.90
N ILE A 432 3.69 -29.65 18.37
CA ILE A 432 4.93 -30.14 17.76
C ILE A 432 6.04 -30.30 18.79
N ARG A 433 6.30 -29.26 19.61
CA ARG A 433 7.46 -29.25 20.50
C ARG A 433 7.21 -29.92 21.84
N LEU A 434 5.98 -29.83 22.34
CA LEU A 434 5.57 -30.51 23.57
C LEU A 434 4.90 -31.86 23.32
N GLU A 435 4.61 -32.21 22.05
CA GLU A 435 3.92 -33.44 21.67
C GLU A 435 2.57 -33.62 22.40
N LYS A 436 1.84 -32.50 22.61
CA LYS A 436 0.55 -32.46 23.32
C LYS A 436 -0.60 -32.04 22.39
N PRO A 437 -1.06 -32.92 21.47
CA PRO A 437 -2.10 -32.59 20.49
C PRO A 437 -3.46 -32.22 21.14
N ASP A 438 -3.87 -32.88 22.23
CA ASP A 438 -5.12 -32.54 22.92
C ASP A 438 -5.13 -31.12 23.49
N GLN A 439 -4.00 -30.70 24.08
CA GLN A 439 -3.84 -29.35 24.59
C GLN A 439 -3.79 -28.32 23.45
N ALA A 440 -3.15 -28.67 22.33
CA ALA A 440 -3.13 -27.83 21.13
C ALA A 440 -4.53 -27.60 20.56
N ILE A 441 -5.41 -28.61 20.54
CA ILE A 441 -6.81 -28.46 20.09
C ILE A 441 -7.53 -27.40 20.93
N SER A 442 -7.35 -27.41 22.26
CA SER A 442 -7.97 -26.40 23.14
C SER A 442 -7.49 -24.99 22.82
N LEU A 443 -6.20 -24.82 22.53
CA LEU A 443 -5.63 -23.52 22.12
C LEU A 443 -6.15 -23.07 20.75
N TYR A 444 -6.32 -23.98 19.80
CA TYR A 444 -6.95 -23.69 18.51
C TYR A 444 -8.41 -23.26 18.68
N GLN A 445 -9.18 -23.92 19.54
CA GLN A 445 -10.56 -23.52 19.82
C GLN A 445 -10.65 -22.09 20.38
N LEU A 446 -9.72 -21.69 21.25
CA LEU A 446 -9.64 -20.32 21.80
C LEU A 446 -9.30 -19.25 20.75
N SER A 447 -8.77 -19.64 19.59
CA SER A 447 -8.40 -18.73 18.51
C SER A 447 -9.55 -18.37 17.56
N THR A 448 -10.68 -19.09 17.66
CA THR A 448 -11.80 -19.00 16.72
C THR A 448 -12.35 -17.58 16.62
N ILE A 449 -12.34 -16.98 15.42
CA ILE A 449 -12.90 -15.64 15.18
C ILE A 449 -14.26 -15.73 14.50
N GLY A 450 -15.32 -15.65 15.30
CA GLY A 450 -16.69 -15.60 14.80
C GLY A 450 -17.13 -16.88 14.09
N GLU A 451 -18.32 -16.86 13.51
CA GLU A 451 -18.94 -18.08 12.95
C GLU A 451 -18.41 -18.49 11.57
N GLY A 452 -17.51 -17.70 10.97
CA GLY A 452 -16.96 -17.93 9.63
C GLY A 452 -15.56 -18.53 9.60
N ASP A 453 -15.05 -19.01 10.75
CA ASP A 453 -13.68 -19.54 10.84
C ASP A 453 -13.58 -20.99 10.34
N ILE A 454 -13.30 -21.12 9.05
CA ILE A 454 -13.11 -22.38 8.35
C ILE A 454 -11.78 -23.05 8.76
N PHE A 455 -10.71 -22.26 8.88
CA PHE A 455 -9.34 -22.77 9.00
C PHE A 455 -9.07 -23.43 10.35
N THR A 456 -9.57 -22.86 11.44
CA THR A 456 -9.42 -23.48 12.77
C THR A 456 -10.00 -24.90 12.78
N HIS A 457 -11.14 -25.11 12.11
CA HIS A 457 -11.76 -26.42 12.00
C HIS A 457 -10.96 -27.40 11.13
N ILE A 458 -10.38 -26.96 10.01
CA ILE A 458 -9.49 -27.78 9.18
C ILE A 458 -8.26 -28.23 9.99
N ILE A 459 -7.63 -27.32 10.75
CA ILE A 459 -6.44 -27.66 11.55
C ILE A 459 -6.78 -28.67 12.66
N ILE A 460 -7.91 -28.47 13.35
CA ILE A 460 -8.33 -29.43 14.39
C ILE A 460 -8.66 -30.80 13.77
N ALA A 461 -9.28 -30.84 12.58
CA ALA A 461 -9.54 -32.08 11.87
C ALA A 461 -8.24 -32.83 11.51
N ASP A 462 -7.23 -32.10 11.03
CA ASP A 462 -5.88 -32.63 10.76
C ASP A 462 -5.25 -33.27 12.01
N ILE A 463 -5.35 -32.61 13.17
CA ILE A 463 -4.84 -33.16 14.44
C ILE A 463 -5.59 -34.43 14.84
N TYR A 464 -6.92 -34.43 14.74
CA TYR A 464 -7.70 -35.63 15.07
C TYR A 464 -7.36 -36.79 14.14
N TYR A 465 -7.15 -36.52 12.85
CA TYR A 465 -6.85 -37.56 11.88
C TYR A 465 -5.44 -38.14 12.07
N PHE A 466 -4.40 -37.29 12.12
CA PHE A 466 -3.02 -37.74 12.12
C PHE A 466 -2.43 -38.00 13.50
N ASP A 467 -2.61 -37.10 14.46
CA ASP A 467 -2.00 -37.23 15.80
C ASP A 467 -2.80 -38.16 16.72
N LEU A 468 -4.14 -38.10 16.63
CA LEU A 468 -5.03 -38.82 17.55
C LEU A 468 -5.70 -40.06 16.94
N ASN A 469 -5.47 -40.34 15.64
CA ASN A 469 -6.05 -41.47 14.90
C ASN A 469 -7.58 -41.61 15.11
N ASN A 470 -8.29 -40.48 15.05
CA ASN A 470 -9.72 -40.37 15.30
C ASN A 470 -10.46 -39.80 14.07
N PRO A 471 -10.68 -40.62 13.02
CA PRO A 471 -11.30 -40.17 11.78
C PRO A 471 -12.73 -39.68 11.98
N LYS A 472 -13.47 -40.21 12.97
CA LYS A 472 -14.82 -39.75 13.30
C LYS A 472 -14.85 -38.29 13.75
N LYS A 473 -13.96 -37.92 14.69
CA LYS A 473 -13.85 -36.52 15.14
C LYS A 473 -13.26 -35.61 14.06
N ALA A 474 -12.33 -36.12 13.24
CA ALA A 474 -11.83 -35.37 12.09
C ALA A 474 -12.98 -35.01 11.12
N LEU A 475 -13.84 -35.98 10.81
CA LEU A 475 -15.03 -35.79 9.98
C LEU A 475 -15.98 -34.72 10.54
N GLU A 476 -16.29 -34.77 11.84
CA GLU A 476 -17.12 -33.75 12.50
C GLU A 476 -16.55 -32.33 12.32
N HIS A 477 -15.23 -32.18 12.41
CA HIS A 477 -14.57 -30.88 12.25
C HIS A 477 -14.50 -30.42 10.79
N TYR A 478 -14.27 -31.33 9.83
CA TYR A 478 -14.38 -31.00 8.41
C TYR A 478 -15.79 -30.56 8.02
N GLN A 479 -16.83 -31.22 8.53
CA GLN A 479 -18.22 -30.80 8.31
C GLN A 479 -18.50 -29.42 8.92
N ARG A 480 -18.01 -29.13 10.12
CA ARG A 480 -18.11 -27.79 10.75
C ARG A 480 -17.40 -26.71 9.95
N SER A 481 -16.27 -27.03 9.33
CA SER A 481 -15.54 -26.13 8.42
C SER A 481 -16.42 -25.70 7.24
N LEU A 482 -17.12 -26.65 6.61
CA LEU A 482 -18.07 -26.35 5.52
C LEU A 482 -19.28 -25.53 5.98
N ILE A 483 -19.88 -25.87 7.13
CA ILE A 483 -20.98 -25.09 7.72
C ILE A 483 -20.52 -23.65 8.00
N SER A 484 -19.29 -23.46 8.49
CA SER A 484 -18.73 -22.13 8.72
C SER A 484 -18.51 -21.37 7.42
N ALA A 485 -18.14 -22.06 6.34
CA ALA A 485 -17.98 -21.47 5.01
C ALA A 485 -19.31 -20.92 4.45
N GLU A 486 -20.43 -21.62 4.69
CA GLU A 486 -21.76 -21.19 4.24
C GLU A 486 -22.25 -19.91 4.94
N LYS A 487 -21.79 -19.66 6.16
CA LYS A 487 -22.14 -18.45 6.92
C LYS A 487 -21.43 -17.19 6.42
N VAL A 488 -20.35 -17.34 5.66
CA VAL A 488 -19.58 -16.22 5.12
C VAL A 488 -20.15 -15.83 3.76
N LYS A 489 -20.50 -14.55 3.61
CA LYS A 489 -20.93 -14.04 2.29
C LYS A 489 -19.86 -14.32 1.23
N PRO A 490 -20.24 -14.84 0.04
CA PRO A 490 -19.31 -15.09 -1.05
C PRO A 490 -18.47 -13.85 -1.34
N LYS A 491 -17.16 -14.05 -1.41
CA LYS A 491 -16.20 -12.96 -1.61
C LYS A 491 -16.26 -12.47 -3.05
N ARG A 492 -16.31 -11.16 -3.24
CA ARG A 492 -16.35 -10.51 -4.57
C ARG A 492 -14.96 -10.22 -5.14
N ASN A 493 -13.92 -10.38 -4.31
CA ASN A 493 -12.54 -10.32 -4.73
C ASN A 493 -12.10 -11.70 -5.24
N ASP A 494 -11.49 -11.78 -6.42
CA ASP A 494 -11.13 -13.05 -7.05
C ASP A 494 -10.15 -13.87 -6.22
N VAL A 495 -9.18 -13.22 -5.56
CA VAL A 495 -8.17 -13.88 -4.73
C VAL A 495 -8.84 -14.57 -3.55
N GLU A 496 -9.68 -13.85 -2.82
CA GLU A 496 -10.41 -14.41 -1.68
C GLU A 496 -11.44 -15.47 -2.12
N ALA A 497 -12.09 -15.28 -3.27
CA ALA A 497 -13.06 -16.22 -3.82
C ALA A 497 -12.38 -17.54 -4.24
N SER A 498 -11.28 -17.47 -4.97
CA SER A 498 -10.47 -18.63 -5.36
C SER A 498 -9.89 -19.34 -4.14
N PHE A 499 -9.41 -18.59 -3.14
CA PHE A 499 -8.94 -19.17 -1.89
C PHE A 499 -10.05 -19.93 -1.16
N SER A 500 -11.23 -19.32 -1.02
CA SER A 500 -12.38 -19.97 -0.39
C SER A 500 -12.83 -21.22 -1.15
N LYS A 501 -12.87 -21.16 -2.49
CA LYS A 501 -13.24 -22.29 -3.34
C LYS A 501 -12.28 -23.46 -3.17
N PHE A 502 -10.98 -23.20 -3.13
CA PHE A 502 -9.99 -24.27 -2.95
C PHE A 502 -10.19 -24.98 -1.60
N ASN A 503 -10.37 -24.22 -0.51
CA ASN A 503 -10.56 -24.80 0.82
C ASN A 503 -11.81 -25.68 0.89
N THR A 504 -12.95 -25.23 0.34
CA THR A 504 -14.17 -26.06 0.34
C THR A 504 -14.03 -27.30 -0.53
N SER A 505 -13.38 -27.18 -1.71
CA SER A 505 -13.09 -28.34 -2.56
C SER A 505 -12.18 -29.34 -1.86
N TRP A 506 -11.11 -28.89 -1.22
CA TRP A 506 -10.19 -29.74 -0.47
C TRP A 506 -10.92 -30.48 0.66
N VAL A 507 -11.65 -29.75 1.52
CA VAL A 507 -12.39 -30.34 2.64
C VAL A 507 -13.41 -31.38 2.19
N ASN A 508 -14.14 -31.14 1.08
CA ASN A 508 -15.06 -32.12 0.52
C ASN A 508 -14.38 -33.45 0.14
N HIS A 509 -13.16 -33.38 -0.40
CA HIS A 509 -12.40 -34.58 -0.76
C HIS A 509 -11.83 -35.30 0.47
N GLU A 510 -11.44 -34.57 1.52
CA GLU A 510 -11.05 -35.18 2.80
C GLU A 510 -12.23 -35.92 3.44
N ILE A 511 -13.42 -35.31 3.45
CA ILE A 511 -14.66 -35.94 3.92
C ILE A 511 -14.93 -37.23 3.14
N SER A 512 -14.92 -37.16 1.81
CA SER A 512 -15.18 -38.33 0.95
C SER A 512 -14.17 -39.46 1.18
N PHE A 513 -12.89 -39.12 1.36
CA PHE A 513 -11.85 -40.09 1.66
C PHE A 513 -12.06 -40.76 3.03
N ILE A 514 -12.37 -39.98 4.07
CA ILE A 514 -12.64 -40.53 5.42
C ILE A 514 -13.88 -41.42 5.42
N GLU A 515 -14.93 -41.05 4.70
CA GLU A 515 -16.19 -41.80 4.65
C GLU A 515 -16.10 -43.08 3.83
N THR A 516 -15.37 -43.06 2.71
CA THR A 516 -15.39 -44.15 1.73
C THR A 516 -14.09 -44.94 1.62
N GLY A 517 -12.98 -44.40 2.15
CA GLY A 517 -11.63 -44.91 1.92
C GLY A 517 -11.11 -44.71 0.49
N ASN A 518 -11.90 -44.12 -0.41
CA ASN A 518 -11.50 -43.90 -1.79
C ASN A 518 -10.65 -42.65 -1.91
N THR A 519 -9.45 -42.82 -2.46
CA THR A 519 -8.60 -41.69 -2.83
C THR A 519 -9.18 -40.93 -4.01
N PHE A 520 -8.82 -39.66 -4.14
CA PHE A 520 -9.25 -38.81 -5.23
C PHE A 520 -8.97 -39.42 -6.61
N LYS A 521 -10.02 -39.44 -7.44
CA LYS A 521 -9.99 -39.79 -8.87
C LYS A 521 -10.89 -38.78 -9.58
N GLY A 522 -10.49 -38.26 -10.74
CA GLY A 522 -11.34 -37.33 -11.47
C GLY A 522 -10.60 -36.32 -12.36
N ILE A 523 -11.33 -35.29 -12.75
CA ILE A 523 -10.87 -34.25 -13.66
C ILE A 523 -10.67 -32.97 -12.86
N LEU A 524 -9.46 -32.43 -12.84
CA LEU A 524 -9.18 -31.10 -12.31
C LEU A 524 -9.42 -30.05 -13.41
N THR A 525 -10.02 -28.92 -13.05
CA THR A 525 -10.23 -27.79 -13.97
C THR A 525 -9.09 -26.77 -13.88
N ARG A 526 -9.00 -25.87 -14.87
CA ARG A 526 -8.06 -24.73 -14.81
C ARG A 526 -8.32 -23.84 -13.60
N GLU A 527 -9.59 -23.66 -13.25
CA GLU A 527 -10.00 -22.92 -12.07
C GLU A 527 -9.50 -23.60 -10.79
N ASP A 528 -9.50 -24.94 -10.70
CA ASP A 528 -8.98 -25.66 -9.53
C ASP A 528 -7.46 -25.49 -9.39
N ILE A 529 -6.73 -25.52 -10.50
CA ILE A 529 -5.28 -25.26 -10.52
C ILE A 529 -4.98 -23.80 -10.12
N GLY A 530 -5.76 -22.84 -10.62
CA GLY A 530 -5.65 -21.43 -10.23
C GLY A 530 -5.99 -21.19 -8.76
N ALA A 531 -7.02 -21.87 -8.25
CA ALA A 531 -7.44 -21.83 -6.85
C ALA A 531 -6.37 -22.45 -5.93
N PHE A 532 -5.78 -23.58 -6.32
CA PHE A 532 -4.65 -24.18 -5.60
C PHE A 532 -3.42 -23.28 -5.60
N THR A 533 -3.11 -22.64 -6.73
CA THR A 533 -2.00 -21.68 -6.84
C THR A 533 -2.21 -20.50 -5.89
N THR A 534 -3.44 -19.97 -5.86
CA THR A 534 -3.84 -18.90 -4.93
C THR A 534 -3.73 -19.36 -3.48
N PHE A 535 -4.15 -20.60 -3.19
CA PHE A 535 -4.03 -21.20 -1.88
C PHE A 535 -2.57 -21.30 -1.43
N ILE A 536 -1.65 -21.82 -2.26
CA ILE A 536 -0.22 -21.86 -1.93
C ILE A 536 0.32 -20.45 -1.72
N TYR A 537 -0.03 -19.50 -2.57
CA TYR A 537 0.46 -18.12 -2.48
C TYR A 537 0.04 -17.44 -1.18
N LEU A 538 -1.26 -17.50 -0.82
CA LEU A 538 -1.78 -16.88 0.40
C LEU A 538 -1.41 -17.66 1.67
N SER A 539 -1.24 -18.98 1.56
CA SER A 539 -0.72 -19.81 2.65
C SER A 539 0.81 -19.69 2.80
N GLY A 540 1.48 -19.12 1.78
CA GLY A 540 2.69 -18.31 1.88
C GLY A 540 4.01 -19.01 2.11
N GLY A 541 4.17 -20.34 1.95
CA GLY A 541 5.46 -21.04 2.13
C GLY A 541 6.09 -20.93 3.54
N ASN A 542 5.47 -20.12 4.41
CA ASN A 542 5.64 -19.93 5.83
C ASN A 542 4.23 -19.97 6.37
N THR A 543 3.70 -21.19 6.44
CA THR A 543 2.70 -21.55 7.43
C THR A 543 3.08 -20.82 8.73
N ASN A 544 2.20 -20.02 9.35
CA ASN A 544 2.43 -19.34 10.65
C ASN A 544 2.87 -20.26 11.81
N PHE A 545 3.03 -21.54 11.50
CA PHE A 545 3.56 -22.64 12.26
C PHE A 545 5.07 -22.47 12.46
N GLU A 546 5.56 -23.02 13.56
CA GLU A 546 6.91 -22.78 14.09
C GLU A 546 8.02 -22.84 13.00
N PRO A 547 8.82 -21.76 12.82
CA PRO A 547 9.91 -21.70 11.83
C PRO A 547 11.02 -22.75 12.06
N ALA A 548 11.04 -23.36 13.25
CA ALA A 548 12.13 -24.21 13.72
C ALA A 548 12.20 -25.60 13.06
N LEU A 549 11.12 -26.09 12.44
CA LEU A 549 11.08 -27.48 11.94
C LEU A 549 11.99 -27.76 10.73
N LEU A 550 12.19 -26.79 9.84
CA LEU A 550 13.05 -26.93 8.65
C LEU A 550 14.20 -25.92 8.62
N GLY A 551 14.50 -25.31 9.77
CA GLY A 551 15.52 -24.25 9.92
C GLY A 551 16.87 -24.63 9.30
N GLY A 552 17.17 -24.03 8.16
CA GLY A 552 18.44 -24.14 7.44
C GLY A 552 18.53 -23.07 6.36
N SER A 553 19.70 -22.44 6.21
CA SER A 553 19.96 -21.41 5.19
C SER A 553 20.20 -21.99 3.78
N ASN A 554 20.22 -23.33 3.64
CA ASN A 554 20.56 -24.01 2.40
C ASN A 554 19.59 -25.18 2.12
N MET A 555 18.75 -25.03 1.09
CA MET A 555 17.69 -26.00 0.76
C MET A 555 18.21 -27.35 0.23
N GLN A 556 19.49 -27.44 -0.14
CA GLN A 556 20.13 -28.64 -0.68
C GLN A 556 20.95 -29.41 0.35
N ASP A 557 20.95 -29.00 1.62
CA ASP A 557 21.67 -29.71 2.67
C ASP A 557 20.98 -31.06 2.99
N SER A 558 21.79 -32.10 3.17
CA SER A 558 21.31 -33.46 3.46
C SER A 558 20.54 -33.51 4.79
N GLU A 559 20.93 -32.68 5.75
CA GLU A 559 20.24 -32.55 7.03
C GLU A 559 18.82 -31.97 6.86
N THR A 560 18.67 -30.93 6.03
CA THR A 560 17.36 -30.32 5.72
C THR A 560 16.41 -31.32 5.05
N ILE A 561 16.91 -32.09 4.07
CA ILE A 561 16.12 -33.14 3.39
C ILE A 561 15.73 -34.24 4.37
N SER A 562 16.64 -34.66 5.25
CA SER A 562 16.36 -35.68 6.27
C SER A 562 15.28 -35.21 7.25
N ARG A 563 15.39 -33.97 7.77
CA ARG A 563 14.38 -33.36 8.65
C ARG A 563 13.02 -33.25 7.95
N MET A 564 13.00 -32.88 6.67
CA MET A 564 11.79 -32.82 5.88
C MET A 564 11.10 -34.19 5.76
N LEU A 565 11.83 -35.24 5.38
CA LEU A 565 11.25 -36.59 5.26
C LEU A 565 10.70 -37.12 6.59
N ASN A 566 11.28 -36.67 7.71
CA ASN A 566 10.90 -37.05 9.06
C ASN A 566 9.78 -36.19 9.68
N LEU A 567 9.21 -35.22 8.95
CA LEU A 567 8.08 -34.43 9.44
C LEU A 567 6.90 -35.33 9.87
N PRO A 568 6.17 -35.00 10.95
CA PRO A 568 5.00 -35.76 11.36
C PRO A 568 3.90 -35.71 10.28
N PRO A 569 3.16 -36.82 10.04
CA PRO A 569 2.00 -36.84 9.14
C PRO A 569 1.05 -35.69 9.43
N SER A 570 0.72 -34.92 8.41
CA SER A 570 -0.14 -33.73 8.47
C SER A 570 -0.18 -33.10 7.07
N HIS A 571 -1.34 -32.57 6.67
CA HIS A 571 -1.45 -31.77 5.46
C HIS A 571 -0.61 -30.50 5.55
N PHE A 572 -0.45 -29.92 6.75
CA PHE A 572 0.34 -28.73 6.96
C PHE A 572 1.85 -29.00 6.88
N SER A 573 2.28 -30.22 7.21
CA SER A 573 3.65 -30.67 6.94
C SER A 573 3.93 -30.75 5.43
N LEU A 574 2.95 -31.17 4.60
CA LEU A 574 3.08 -31.12 3.15
C LEU A 574 3.30 -29.68 2.66
N PHE A 575 2.50 -28.71 3.14
CA PHE A 575 2.64 -27.30 2.75
C PHE A 575 4.02 -26.72 3.09
N LYS A 576 4.61 -27.10 4.23
CA LYS A 576 5.99 -26.73 4.60
C LYS A 576 7.03 -27.35 3.69
N ALA A 577 6.79 -28.57 3.22
CA ALA A 577 7.73 -29.35 2.42
C ALA A 577 7.65 -29.06 0.91
N LEU A 578 6.63 -28.34 0.42
CA LEU A 578 6.39 -28.13 -1.02
C LEU A 578 7.64 -27.71 -1.79
N ASN A 579 8.41 -26.76 -1.26
CA ASN A 579 9.59 -26.22 -1.92
C ASN A 579 10.77 -27.20 -2.04
N TYR A 580 10.75 -28.28 -1.25
CA TYR A 580 11.81 -29.27 -1.17
C TYR A 580 11.50 -30.53 -2.00
N LEU A 581 10.22 -30.78 -2.34
CA LEU A 581 9.82 -32.02 -3.02
C LEU A 581 10.48 -32.21 -4.38
N SER A 582 10.75 -31.14 -5.14
CA SER A 582 11.48 -31.27 -6.41
C SER A 582 12.96 -31.56 -6.21
N LEU A 583 13.52 -31.28 -5.04
CA LEU A 583 14.94 -31.52 -4.76
C LEU A 583 15.22 -33.00 -4.50
N LEU A 584 14.19 -33.81 -4.25
CA LEU A 584 14.30 -35.25 -4.12
C LEU A 584 14.64 -35.89 -5.48
N ASP A 585 15.59 -36.81 -5.46
CA ASP A 585 16.14 -37.50 -6.63
C ASP A 585 15.46 -38.84 -6.93
N GLN A 586 14.58 -39.31 -6.04
CA GLN A 586 13.89 -40.60 -6.16
C GLN A 586 12.37 -40.43 -6.22
N GLU A 587 11.76 -40.96 -7.29
CA GLU A 587 10.31 -41.01 -7.48
C GLU A 587 9.60 -41.65 -6.29
N LYS A 588 10.09 -42.80 -5.83
CA LYS A 588 9.48 -43.56 -4.73
C LYS A 588 9.40 -42.74 -3.45
N THR A 589 10.47 -41.99 -3.12
CA THR A 589 10.54 -41.14 -1.94
C THR A 589 9.51 -40.02 -1.99
N ILE A 590 9.35 -39.39 -3.17
CA ILE A 590 8.34 -38.34 -3.40
C ILE A 590 6.92 -38.90 -3.19
N LEU A 591 6.61 -40.04 -3.82
CA LEU A 591 5.29 -40.67 -3.71
C LEU A 591 4.99 -41.14 -2.27
N GLN A 592 5.97 -41.69 -1.56
CA GLN A 592 5.83 -42.07 -0.16
C GLN A 592 5.57 -40.86 0.74
N PHE A 593 6.30 -39.76 0.52
CA PHE A 593 6.08 -38.52 1.24
C PHE A 593 4.66 -37.98 1.02
N LEU A 594 4.21 -37.92 -0.24
CA LEU A 594 2.86 -37.44 -0.55
C LEU A 594 1.78 -38.33 0.08
N ASN A 595 1.88 -39.65 -0.04
CA ASN A 595 0.92 -40.56 0.60
C ASN A 595 0.90 -40.45 2.14
N LYS A 596 2.04 -40.11 2.77
CA LYS A 596 2.14 -39.89 4.21
C LYS A 596 1.40 -38.63 4.67
N HIS A 597 1.40 -37.57 3.86
CA HIS A 597 0.89 -36.25 4.25
C HIS A 597 -0.44 -35.84 3.58
N ASP A 598 -0.83 -36.53 2.51
CA ASP A 598 -2.09 -36.34 1.78
C ASP A 598 -2.59 -37.70 1.27
N PRO A 599 -3.13 -38.55 2.17
CA PRO A 599 -3.61 -39.88 1.81
C PRO A 599 -4.84 -39.84 0.90
N ALA A 600 -5.68 -38.80 1.01
CA ALA A 600 -6.80 -38.55 0.11
C ALA A 600 -6.33 -38.30 -1.33
N GLY A 601 -5.22 -37.57 -1.49
CA GLY A 601 -4.53 -37.38 -2.75
C GLY A 601 -4.98 -36.16 -3.55
N PHE A 602 -5.91 -35.35 -3.04
CA PHE A 602 -6.41 -34.17 -3.74
C PHE A 602 -5.38 -33.03 -3.79
N LEU A 603 -4.64 -32.80 -2.70
CA LEU A 603 -3.56 -31.80 -2.66
C LEU A 603 -2.40 -32.21 -3.59
N SER A 604 -2.05 -33.49 -3.59
CA SER A 604 -1.01 -34.11 -4.41
C SER A 604 -1.38 -34.06 -5.89
N ALA A 605 -2.63 -34.36 -6.23
CA ALA A 605 -3.18 -34.24 -7.57
C ALA A 605 -3.12 -32.79 -8.08
N SER A 606 -3.48 -31.83 -7.22
CA SER A 606 -3.42 -30.38 -7.53
C SER A 606 -1.98 -29.91 -7.74
N LEU A 607 -1.04 -30.34 -6.88
CA LEU A 607 0.39 -30.05 -6.99
C LEU A 607 1.00 -30.59 -8.29
N PHE A 608 0.81 -31.87 -8.57
CA PHE A 608 1.37 -32.48 -9.77
C PHE A 608 0.73 -31.95 -11.06
N SER A 609 -0.56 -31.66 -11.04
CA SER A 609 -1.24 -31.06 -12.19
C SER A 609 -0.74 -29.64 -12.46
N LEU A 610 -0.51 -28.83 -11.41
CA LEU A 610 0.11 -27.51 -11.53
C LEU A 610 1.53 -27.62 -12.12
N ALA A 611 2.33 -28.55 -11.61
CA ALA A 611 3.70 -28.74 -12.07
C ALA A 611 3.77 -29.11 -13.56
N LEU A 612 3.00 -30.11 -14.01
CA LEU A 612 2.97 -30.51 -15.42
C LEU A 612 2.36 -29.44 -16.32
N PHE A 613 1.35 -28.71 -15.83
CA PHE A 613 0.76 -27.61 -16.60
C PHE A 613 1.78 -26.49 -16.86
N THR A 614 2.53 -26.09 -15.84
CA THR A 614 3.53 -25.03 -15.98
C THR A 614 4.63 -25.42 -16.96
N GLU A 615 5.11 -26.67 -16.90
CA GLU A 615 6.09 -27.21 -17.84
C GLU A 615 5.62 -27.09 -19.30
N ALA A 616 4.37 -27.47 -19.60
CA ALA A 616 3.81 -27.40 -20.94
C ALA A 616 3.76 -25.96 -21.48
N LYS A 617 3.44 -24.98 -20.63
CA LYS A 617 3.45 -23.55 -21.01
C LYS A 617 4.85 -23.05 -21.35
N PHE A 618 5.86 -23.38 -20.52
CA PHE A 618 7.25 -22.99 -20.81
C PHE A 618 7.75 -23.59 -22.13
N SER A 619 7.43 -24.85 -22.42
CA SER A 619 7.81 -25.48 -23.68
C SER A 619 7.13 -24.87 -24.92
N ALA A 620 5.94 -24.28 -24.76
CA ALA A 620 5.21 -23.63 -25.85
C ALA A 620 5.68 -22.19 -26.13
N SER A 621 6.15 -21.46 -25.11
CA SER A 621 6.70 -20.11 -25.30
C SER A 621 8.07 -20.07 -26.00
N GLU A 622 8.80 -21.21 -26.02
CA GLU A 622 10.11 -21.31 -26.68
C GLU A 622 10.03 -21.39 -28.22
N SER A 623 8.84 -21.54 -28.82
CA SER A 623 8.68 -21.67 -30.28
C SER A 623 8.40 -20.37 -31.04
N GLU A 624 8.24 -19.23 -30.36
CA GLU A 624 7.90 -17.94 -31.02
C GLU A 624 9.07 -16.93 -31.10
N ASP A 625 10.18 -17.14 -30.39
CA ASP A 625 11.36 -16.25 -30.47
C ASP A 625 12.62 -17.05 -30.86
N ASN A 626 13.15 -16.78 -32.06
CA ASN A 626 14.34 -17.44 -32.57
C ASN A 626 15.58 -16.53 -32.47
N GLN A 627 16.71 -17.15 -32.09
CA GLN A 627 18.10 -16.66 -32.18
C GLN A 627 18.63 -15.73 -31.07
N SER A 628 18.90 -16.32 -29.91
CA SER A 628 20.21 -16.12 -29.27
C SER A 628 20.71 -17.43 -28.65
N GLU A 629 21.92 -17.83 -29.02
CA GLU A 629 22.56 -19.05 -28.54
C GLU A 629 22.91 -19.00 -27.05
N ASN A 630 22.63 -20.12 -26.39
CA ASN A 630 23.25 -20.62 -25.15
C ASN A 630 23.14 -19.78 -23.87
N GLN A 631 22.19 -20.17 -23.00
CA GLN A 631 22.53 -20.74 -21.66
C GLN A 631 21.35 -21.25 -20.80
N ASN A 632 20.09 -21.17 -21.24
CA ASN A 632 18.96 -21.58 -20.38
C ASN A 632 17.98 -22.56 -21.07
N LYS A 633 18.47 -23.71 -21.54
CA LYS A 633 17.59 -24.89 -21.70
C LYS A 633 17.18 -25.38 -20.31
N ARG A 634 16.11 -24.84 -19.73
CA ARG A 634 15.57 -25.26 -18.43
C ARG A 634 14.25 -25.99 -18.59
N HIS A 635 14.30 -27.16 -19.21
CA HIS A 635 13.35 -28.23 -18.86
C HIS A 635 13.42 -28.45 -17.35
N MET A 636 12.30 -28.83 -16.72
CA MET A 636 12.22 -29.09 -15.28
C MET A 636 13.45 -29.92 -14.84
N GLN A 637 14.36 -29.31 -14.07
CA GLN A 637 15.67 -29.89 -13.66
C GLN A 637 15.53 -31.10 -12.70
N TYR A 638 14.32 -31.66 -12.57
CA TYR A 638 13.90 -32.59 -11.52
C TYR A 638 13.19 -33.81 -12.13
N PRO A 639 13.92 -34.72 -12.80
CA PRO A 639 13.33 -35.85 -13.53
C PRO A 639 12.52 -36.79 -12.64
N ALA A 640 12.94 -36.98 -11.39
CA ALA A 640 12.25 -37.82 -10.41
C ALA A 640 10.87 -37.26 -10.03
N PHE A 641 10.77 -35.95 -9.79
CA PHE A 641 9.50 -35.30 -9.48
C PHE A 641 8.54 -35.34 -10.67
N ARG A 642 9.05 -35.13 -11.87
CA ARG A 642 8.26 -35.25 -13.10
C ARG A 642 7.73 -36.67 -13.31
N GLN A 643 8.57 -37.67 -13.07
CA GLN A 643 8.17 -39.06 -13.17
C GLN A 643 7.11 -39.40 -12.10
N ALA A 644 7.33 -38.97 -10.84
CA ALA A 644 6.35 -39.11 -9.77
C ALA A 644 5.00 -38.47 -10.11
N ALA A 645 5.00 -37.28 -10.71
CA ALA A 645 3.77 -36.62 -11.16
C ALA A 645 3.00 -37.46 -12.18
N LYS A 646 3.67 -37.97 -13.22
CA LYS A 646 3.05 -38.82 -14.24
C LYS A 646 2.52 -40.13 -13.64
N THR A 647 3.32 -40.80 -12.82
CA THR A 647 2.94 -42.05 -12.16
C THR A 647 1.75 -41.86 -11.24
N PHE A 648 1.76 -40.82 -10.39
CA PHE A 648 0.67 -40.53 -9.47
C PHE A 648 -0.65 -40.27 -10.21
N LEU A 649 -0.65 -39.34 -11.16
CA LEU A 649 -1.86 -38.96 -11.89
C LEU A 649 -2.42 -40.15 -12.69
N ALA A 650 -1.57 -40.94 -13.34
CA ALA A 650 -1.98 -42.15 -14.03
C ALA A 650 -2.57 -43.21 -13.08
N SER A 651 -1.89 -43.48 -11.96
CA SER A 651 -2.34 -44.48 -10.97
C SER A 651 -3.66 -44.12 -10.30
N ARG A 652 -3.95 -42.82 -10.17
CA ARG A 652 -5.17 -42.29 -9.55
C ARG A 652 -6.26 -41.94 -10.58
N ASN A 653 -6.05 -42.19 -11.87
CA ASN A 653 -6.95 -41.77 -12.94
C ASN A 653 -7.34 -40.28 -12.84
N VAL A 654 -6.34 -39.43 -12.59
CA VAL A 654 -6.50 -37.98 -12.53
C VAL A 654 -6.06 -37.36 -13.86
N SER A 655 -6.91 -36.49 -14.40
CA SER A 655 -6.61 -35.75 -15.62
C SER A 655 -6.92 -34.27 -15.46
N LEU A 656 -6.32 -33.45 -16.33
CA LEU A 656 -6.56 -32.02 -16.38
C LEU A 656 -7.52 -31.71 -17.53
N LYS A 657 -8.61 -31.01 -17.24
CA LYS A 657 -9.59 -30.60 -18.24
C LYS A 657 -8.91 -29.74 -19.30
N GLN A 658 -9.13 -30.08 -20.57
CA GLN A 658 -8.67 -29.24 -21.68
C GLN A 658 -9.40 -27.90 -21.67
N PRO A 659 -8.73 -26.79 -22.06
CA PRO A 659 -9.38 -25.50 -22.16
C PRO A 659 -10.62 -25.57 -23.06
N ASP A 660 -11.69 -24.92 -22.64
CA ASP A 660 -12.87 -24.72 -23.46
C ASP A 660 -12.48 -23.87 -24.68
N LYS A 661 -12.66 -24.44 -25.88
CA LYS A 661 -12.37 -23.76 -27.14
C LYS A 661 -13.23 -22.51 -27.34
N ASN A 662 -14.39 -22.43 -26.69
CA ASN A 662 -15.23 -21.23 -26.74
C ASN A 662 -14.68 -20.10 -25.85
N LYS A 663 -13.55 -20.31 -25.16
CA LYS A 663 -12.88 -19.33 -24.30
C LYS A 663 -11.40 -19.16 -24.64
N ASP A 664 -11.00 -19.49 -25.87
CA ASP A 664 -9.61 -19.36 -26.33
C ASP A 664 -9.20 -17.92 -26.70
N SER A 665 -10.18 -17.02 -26.86
CA SER A 665 -10.01 -15.56 -27.01
C SER A 665 -11.02 -14.75 -26.20
N PRO A 666 -10.73 -13.48 -25.87
CA PRO A 666 -11.70 -12.57 -25.25
C PRO A 666 -13.01 -12.45 -26.02
N GLU A 667 -12.94 -12.40 -27.36
CA GLU A 667 -14.09 -12.32 -28.26
C GLU A 667 -14.97 -13.55 -28.13
N ASN A 668 -14.37 -14.74 -28.11
CA ASN A 668 -15.10 -16.00 -27.99
C ASN A 668 -15.75 -16.13 -26.61
N THR A 669 -15.04 -15.76 -25.53
CA THR A 669 -15.62 -15.69 -24.17
C THR A 669 -16.79 -14.71 -24.11
N TRP A 670 -16.66 -13.53 -24.71
CA TRP A 670 -17.75 -12.54 -24.75
C TRP A 670 -18.97 -13.07 -25.50
N ASN A 671 -18.75 -13.67 -26.67
CA ASN A 671 -19.81 -14.25 -27.47
C ASN A 671 -20.51 -15.42 -26.75
N LEU A 672 -19.75 -16.24 -26.03
CA LEU A 672 -20.29 -17.31 -25.19
C LEU A 672 -21.17 -16.72 -24.08
N LEU A 673 -20.68 -15.70 -23.36
CA LEU A 673 -21.46 -15.03 -22.33
C LEU A 673 -22.79 -14.49 -22.87
N MET A 674 -22.76 -13.70 -23.95
CA MET A 674 -23.95 -13.08 -24.53
C MET A 674 -24.97 -14.14 -24.98
N ARG A 675 -24.50 -15.20 -25.65
CA ARG A 675 -25.39 -16.27 -26.15
C ARG A 675 -26.00 -17.07 -25.00
N SER A 676 -25.22 -17.40 -23.97
CA SER A 676 -25.69 -18.11 -22.78
C SER A 676 -26.68 -17.29 -21.96
N LEU A 677 -26.46 -15.98 -21.79
CA LEU A 677 -27.43 -15.10 -21.14
C LEU A 677 -28.74 -15.03 -21.93
N LYS A 678 -28.66 -14.90 -23.26
CA LYS A 678 -29.83 -14.86 -24.14
C LYS A 678 -30.63 -16.16 -24.16
N SER A 679 -29.99 -17.30 -23.92
CA SER A 679 -30.65 -18.61 -23.81
C SER A 679 -30.97 -19.02 -22.38
N ASN A 680 -30.84 -18.10 -21.40
CA ASN A 680 -31.02 -18.35 -19.97
C ASN A 680 -30.17 -19.52 -19.41
N ASP A 681 -29.03 -19.81 -20.03
CA ASP A 681 -28.03 -20.76 -19.54
C ASP A 681 -27.07 -20.07 -18.57
N LEU A 682 -27.58 -19.81 -17.37
CA LEU A 682 -26.87 -19.03 -16.35
C LEU A 682 -25.59 -19.71 -15.86
N GLU A 683 -25.51 -21.04 -15.84
CA GLU A 683 -24.30 -21.74 -15.41
C GLU A 683 -23.16 -21.54 -16.43
N THR A 684 -23.45 -21.68 -17.73
CA THR A 684 -22.44 -21.39 -18.77
C THR A 684 -22.07 -19.91 -18.79
N ALA A 685 -23.04 -19.00 -18.62
CA ALA A 685 -22.79 -17.55 -18.53
C ALA A 685 -21.85 -17.23 -17.35
N LEU A 686 -22.14 -17.72 -16.16
CA LEU A 686 -21.30 -17.55 -14.96
C LEU A 686 -19.91 -18.19 -15.10
N SER A 687 -19.77 -19.23 -15.92
CA SER A 687 -18.48 -19.86 -16.21
C SER A 687 -17.55 -18.98 -17.07
N CYS A 688 -18.09 -17.94 -17.72
CA CYS A 688 -17.30 -16.95 -18.46
C CYS A 688 -16.67 -15.89 -17.54
N LEU A 689 -17.11 -15.84 -16.28
CA LEU A 689 -16.66 -14.88 -15.28
C LEU A 689 -15.59 -15.46 -14.37
N THR A 690 -14.67 -14.61 -13.94
CA THR A 690 -13.78 -14.88 -12.79
C THR A 690 -14.60 -15.12 -11.50
N PRO A 691 -14.08 -15.88 -10.52
CA PRO A 691 -14.85 -16.29 -9.33
C PRO A 691 -15.46 -15.14 -8.51
N GLY A 692 -14.74 -14.03 -8.34
CA GLY A 692 -15.21 -12.85 -7.62
C GLY A 692 -16.29 -12.09 -8.38
N LEU A 693 -16.13 -11.94 -9.70
CA LEU A 693 -17.15 -11.34 -10.56
C LEU A 693 -18.40 -12.24 -10.64
N ARG A 694 -18.23 -13.57 -10.70
CA ARG A 694 -19.31 -14.56 -10.60
C ARG A 694 -20.13 -14.37 -9.33
N ASN A 695 -19.47 -14.24 -8.18
CA ASN A 695 -20.13 -13.99 -6.89
C ASN A 695 -20.85 -12.63 -6.83
N ARG A 696 -20.45 -11.66 -7.66
CA ARG A 696 -21.10 -10.36 -7.78
C ARG A 696 -22.41 -10.45 -8.58
N TRP A 697 -22.38 -11.14 -9.71
CA TRP A 697 -23.50 -11.17 -10.66
C TRP A 697 -24.50 -12.30 -10.42
N LYS A 698 -24.07 -13.45 -9.87
CA LYS A 698 -24.93 -14.60 -9.61
C LYS A 698 -26.24 -14.25 -8.89
N PRO A 699 -26.25 -13.46 -7.78
CA PRO A 699 -27.50 -13.13 -7.10
C PRO A 699 -28.48 -12.32 -7.96
N LEU A 700 -27.97 -11.46 -8.84
CA LEU A 700 -28.79 -10.62 -9.73
C LEU A 700 -29.36 -11.45 -10.88
N TRP A 701 -28.52 -12.20 -11.60
CA TRP A 701 -28.96 -12.94 -12.79
C TRP A 701 -29.97 -14.04 -12.46
N PHE A 702 -29.85 -14.70 -11.30
CA PHE A 702 -30.83 -15.70 -10.87
C PHE A 702 -32.18 -15.11 -10.45
N GLN A 703 -32.30 -13.79 -10.32
CA GLN A 703 -33.55 -13.08 -10.03
C GLN A 703 -34.18 -12.45 -11.27
N MET A 704 -33.48 -12.42 -12.39
CA MET A 704 -33.95 -11.84 -13.66
C MET A 704 -34.78 -12.85 -14.44
N THR A 705 -35.77 -12.36 -15.19
CA THR A 705 -36.50 -13.19 -16.15
C THR A 705 -35.68 -13.42 -17.41
N GLU A 706 -36.05 -14.42 -18.21
CA GLU A 706 -35.44 -14.64 -19.53
C GLU A 706 -35.58 -13.40 -20.44
N GLU A 707 -36.71 -12.69 -20.33
CA GLU A 707 -36.94 -11.44 -21.05
C GLU A 707 -35.98 -10.33 -20.61
N ASP A 708 -35.78 -10.16 -19.29
CA ASP A 708 -34.84 -9.16 -18.75
C ASP A 708 -33.39 -9.44 -19.21
N LEU A 709 -32.98 -10.70 -19.19
CA LEU A 709 -31.65 -11.12 -19.67
C LEU A 709 -31.52 -10.89 -21.18
N GLY A 710 -32.57 -11.18 -21.95
CA GLY A 710 -32.65 -10.90 -23.37
C GLY A 710 -32.50 -9.40 -23.68
N LEU A 711 -33.23 -8.54 -22.96
CA LEU A 711 -33.14 -7.08 -23.09
C LEU A 711 -31.74 -6.56 -22.74
N MET A 712 -31.12 -7.11 -21.70
CA MET A 712 -29.75 -6.76 -21.33
C MET A 712 -28.77 -7.09 -22.46
N VAL A 713 -28.86 -8.28 -23.06
CA VAL A 713 -28.00 -8.69 -24.18
C VAL A 713 -28.28 -7.84 -25.43
N ASP A 714 -29.55 -7.59 -25.75
CA ASP A 714 -29.96 -6.82 -26.93
C ASP A 714 -29.59 -5.32 -26.83
N SER A 715 -29.32 -4.82 -25.62
CA SER A 715 -28.77 -3.48 -25.39
C SER A 715 -27.36 -3.32 -25.92
N VAL A 716 -26.58 -4.40 -26.03
CA VAL A 716 -25.19 -4.37 -26.52
C VAL A 716 -25.18 -4.18 -28.04
N LYS A 717 -24.63 -3.06 -28.51
CA LYS A 717 -24.54 -2.70 -29.95
C LYS A 717 -23.16 -2.87 -30.54
N GLY A 718 -22.12 -2.92 -29.72
CA GLY A 718 -20.74 -3.05 -30.22
C GLY A 718 -19.81 -3.65 -29.17
N PHE A 719 -18.83 -4.41 -29.65
CA PHE A 719 -17.72 -4.95 -28.89
C PHE A 719 -16.45 -4.84 -29.74
N SER A 720 -15.37 -4.30 -29.19
CA SER A 720 -14.07 -4.25 -29.86
C SER A 720 -12.94 -4.29 -28.84
N LEU A 721 -11.90 -5.07 -29.09
CA LEU A 721 -10.66 -5.00 -28.30
C LEU A 721 -9.98 -3.64 -28.51
N THR A 722 -9.49 -3.06 -27.41
CA THR A 722 -8.90 -1.71 -27.39
C THR A 722 -7.46 -1.70 -26.91
N ALA A 723 -7.10 -2.54 -25.94
CA ALA A 723 -5.75 -2.56 -25.37
C ALA A 723 -5.31 -3.93 -24.87
N LYS A 724 -3.98 -4.09 -24.81
CA LYS A 724 -3.30 -5.21 -24.14
C LYS A 724 -2.41 -4.63 -23.04
N ILE A 725 -2.69 -5.02 -21.79
CA ILE A 725 -1.95 -4.56 -20.61
C ILE A 725 -1.44 -5.80 -19.87
N GLY A 726 -0.20 -6.21 -20.18
CA GLY A 726 0.33 -7.49 -19.71
C GLY A 726 -0.52 -8.68 -20.18
N GLU A 727 -0.99 -9.49 -19.23
CA GLU A 727 -1.88 -10.64 -19.46
C GLU A 727 -3.37 -10.25 -19.52
N ILE A 728 -3.70 -8.98 -19.30
CA ILE A 728 -5.07 -8.47 -19.39
C ILE A 728 -5.36 -7.99 -20.82
N ARG A 729 -6.58 -8.20 -21.28
CA ARG A 729 -7.12 -7.59 -22.51
C ARG A 729 -8.29 -6.69 -22.15
N GLU A 730 -8.31 -5.51 -22.74
CA GLU A 730 -9.40 -4.54 -22.59
C GLU A 730 -10.26 -4.55 -23.86
N ALA A 731 -11.57 -4.48 -23.69
CA ALA A 731 -12.54 -4.30 -24.76
C ALA A 731 -13.44 -3.11 -24.45
N ALA A 732 -13.72 -2.30 -25.46
CA ALA A 732 -14.81 -1.33 -25.42
C ALA A 732 -16.13 -2.01 -25.80
N VAL A 733 -17.17 -1.75 -25.01
CA VAL A 733 -18.54 -2.22 -25.24
C VAL A 733 -19.46 -1.02 -25.35
N ILE A 734 -20.25 -0.98 -26.42
CA ILE A 734 -21.28 0.05 -26.62
C ILE A 734 -22.61 -0.55 -26.24
N ILE A 735 -23.30 0.07 -25.28
CA ILE A 735 -24.66 -0.30 -24.89
C ILE A 735 -25.62 0.85 -25.21
N THR A 736 -26.85 0.53 -25.57
CA THR A 736 -27.92 1.52 -25.75
C THR A 736 -28.90 1.43 -24.59
N SER A 737 -29.16 2.55 -23.92
CA SER A 737 -30.18 2.68 -22.89
C SER A 737 -30.95 3.98 -23.11
N GLU A 738 -32.29 3.92 -23.04
CA GLU A 738 -33.17 5.08 -23.24
C GLU A 738 -32.93 5.89 -24.55
N GLY A 739 -32.40 5.24 -25.58
CA GLY A 739 -32.10 5.87 -26.87
C GLY A 739 -30.72 6.55 -26.96
N GLU A 740 -29.94 6.53 -25.88
CA GLU A 740 -28.56 7.02 -25.83
C GLU A 740 -27.55 5.86 -25.84
N ASN A 741 -26.37 6.10 -26.44
CA ASN A 741 -25.28 5.13 -26.50
C ASN A 741 -24.23 5.45 -25.43
N PHE A 742 -23.88 4.45 -24.63
CA PHE A 742 -22.85 4.53 -23.59
C PHE A 742 -21.70 3.60 -23.93
N GLY A 743 -20.47 4.12 -23.89
CA GLY A 743 -19.24 3.33 -24.02
C GLY A 743 -18.74 2.90 -22.64
N ASN A 744 -18.57 1.60 -22.44
CA ASN A 744 -18.02 0.99 -21.23
C ASN A 744 -16.80 0.13 -21.60
N PHE A 745 -16.04 -0.27 -20.58
CA PHE A 745 -14.88 -1.15 -20.75
C PHE A 745 -15.07 -2.46 -20.02
N VAL A 746 -14.68 -3.55 -20.67
CA VAL A 746 -14.67 -4.91 -20.11
C VAL A 746 -13.24 -5.41 -20.13
N TYR A 747 -12.81 -6.04 -19.04
CA TYR A 747 -11.46 -6.55 -18.89
C TYR A 747 -11.45 -8.07 -18.80
N PHE A 748 -10.56 -8.69 -19.56
CA PHE A 748 -10.39 -10.13 -19.65
C PHE A 748 -9.02 -10.54 -19.14
N VAL A 749 -8.95 -11.71 -18.51
CA VAL A 749 -7.72 -12.33 -18.01
C VAL A 749 -7.62 -13.76 -18.53
N ASN A 750 -6.41 -14.19 -18.91
CA ASN A 750 -6.17 -15.58 -19.31
C ASN A 750 -5.83 -16.45 -18.09
N VAL A 751 -6.73 -17.34 -17.70
CA VAL A 751 -6.54 -18.30 -16.61
C VAL A 751 -6.41 -19.69 -17.21
N GLY A 752 -5.19 -20.21 -17.23
CA GLY A 752 -4.97 -21.60 -17.62
C GLY A 752 -5.20 -21.91 -19.11
N GLY A 753 -5.20 -20.91 -19.99
CA GLY A 753 -5.54 -21.05 -21.41
C GLY A 753 -6.99 -20.68 -21.74
N GLU A 754 -7.81 -20.34 -20.75
CA GLU A 754 -9.17 -19.81 -20.95
C GLU A 754 -9.21 -18.32 -20.61
N TRP A 755 -9.83 -17.51 -21.45
CA TRP A 755 -10.11 -16.11 -21.17
C TRP A 755 -11.37 -15.99 -20.34
N LEU A 756 -11.28 -15.27 -19.22
CA LEU A 756 -12.39 -15.00 -18.31
C LEU A 756 -12.57 -13.50 -18.15
N ILE A 757 -13.82 -13.07 -17.94
CA ILE A 757 -14.15 -11.67 -17.67
C ILE A 757 -13.85 -11.38 -16.20
N LYS A 758 -12.99 -10.40 -15.98
CA LYS A 758 -12.53 -9.93 -14.66
C LYS A 758 -13.35 -8.75 -14.16
N GLU A 759 -13.77 -7.88 -15.07
CA GLU A 759 -14.53 -6.67 -14.76
C GLU A 759 -15.41 -6.29 -15.95
N MET A 760 -16.65 -5.87 -15.67
CA MET A 760 -17.65 -5.39 -16.63
C MET A 760 -18.67 -4.49 -15.95
#